data_AF-A0A8E2J691-F1
#
_entry.id   AF-A0A8E2J691-F1
#
_cell.length_a   1.000
_cell.length_b   1.000
_cell.length_c   1.000
_cell.angle_alpha   90.00
_cell.angle_beta   90.00
_cell.angle_gamma   90.00
#
_symmetry.space_group_name_H-M   'P 1'
#
loop_
_entity.id
_entity.type
_entity.pdbx_description
1 polymer ?
#
loop_
_entity_poly.entity_id
_entity_poly.type
_entity_poly.pdbx_seq_one_letter_code
_entity_poly.pdbx_strand_id
1 'polypeptide(L)'
;MASPDTTPTLPPPTNGVLSNGTSHEGPVEPAIAFDPNAFHTFLLALLPPLLGATTEELQSLFDDEFDGRVSRFAMEGGGAIYVVKKRDDVDDDVPPTYTYTLTPHLTYDSSHATTLAIIKRGPTLDPTSPLATQLHVLNLFGGDETPYESLHALVSSAVKPWFEAFVGARGGGKDGDSKMGIPVAKKKFAELELSLLHLQQNVEIPETHLIIHPVIQRAVEQARAAGTRPSIADIPSKLLNDSTFLNTLHGHVNQWIKSIQTVTKLSRDVSSGTASQEINFWLSLERALEGIETQLRSEEVDMVMGCLRNAKRFHATVSFIADTGLKDAMDTVHKYNQLMRDFPLNELLSATDLDKIQEAVALIFGHINRKLKLSPYPTRRTLPLVEAISRDFNDQLLRVLTSHRLLYTPYETFERLMTQAVATFRTWDDHSKEFTNVARDAMRKRNEKFIPIKVVPAHAKLQDRIRYLRDWRKQHEQLAVMTGPTKGLGGVGVDMGGMDMEAEVKEAYEFMKRIDVLDVSTDGNEIWVAAENAYNERVARVENQIIARLRDRLGTARNANEMFRVFSKFNALFVRPKIRGAISEYQTQLIDSVKEDIKRLHDKFKTQYRFSEAYHMSQMRDLPPISGAIIWARQIDRQLQTYMKRVEDVLGSGWEHYAEGQKLKSESAAFRKKLDTRPVYDAWLHDINRRDMGVSGRLLEIVRLRGGGFQLAVNFDPQIITLFKEVRNLLWQNFQVPHAITNMAKDAKRVYPHAVSLMETVRTYGQTLDLIENNKMIEWLVAEYRNEAQRMVGRGMNIRWDYFVSQYDTARYISAGDGRDNRHIQFVREFASIVSMLQDKTNNVIDLNKDISRAVEELSTCPYSAEAFTELLTKIQAAIDRLNLEGYANLEHWVAELDKRIESTLLQRLIQVIHIWCSEFDRADDADGRRDPLIKRRGDKRYKDEKHVEGGLTLKPIVHEIRIQNQVIFLDPPIEYARQTWIQQLHSWLGVVCRLRRIQSSRYEIGLQMQGAAISETTYTSLLTHFTDDTLERPFILIENKVQQLKDYVAKWLQFQSLWDLEAESVFNRLGDSLALWQQLLTEIKKARSTFDTSETQKSFGVCVIDYEQVQSRVNAKYDAWQRDILSRFGVKLGNAMKDMHAAILKARNDLEHQSIEGLVGAPRRF
;
A
#
# COMPACT_ATOMS: atom_id res chain seq x y z
N MET A 1 7.86 -61.23 -6.61
CA MET A 1 8.22 -61.07 -5.18
C MET A 1 7.26 -60.04 -4.60
N ALA A 2 6.41 -60.27 -3.61
CA ALA A 2 5.82 -61.45 -3.01
C ALA A 2 4.54 -60.90 -2.32
N SER A 3 3.41 -61.58 -2.47
CA SER A 3 2.26 -61.52 -1.56
C SER A 3 2.63 -62.21 -0.21
N PRO A 4 1.75 -62.41 0.81
CA PRO A 4 0.28 -62.23 0.86
C PRO A 4 -0.20 -61.63 2.23
N ASP A 5 -1.48 -61.41 2.57
CA ASP A 5 -2.63 -62.33 2.62
C ASP A 5 -3.95 -61.51 2.69
N THR A 6 -4.84 -61.67 1.69
CA THR A 6 -6.17 -62.37 1.72
C THR A 6 -7.27 -61.62 2.50
N THR A 7 -8.47 -61.31 2.00
CA THR A 7 -9.24 -61.61 0.77
C THR A 7 -10.47 -60.68 0.69
N PRO A 8 -11.14 -60.53 -0.48
CA PRO A 8 -12.19 -59.54 -0.73
C PRO A 8 -13.63 -60.12 -0.99
N THR A 9 -14.64 -59.27 -0.74
CA THR A 9 -15.92 -59.03 -1.47
C THR A 9 -16.94 -60.15 -1.81
N LEU A 10 -18.19 -59.96 -1.35
CA LEU A 10 -19.52 -59.92 -2.06
C LEU A 10 -20.69 -60.49 -1.19
N PRO A 11 -21.97 -60.35 -1.59
CA PRO A 11 -22.98 -59.34 -1.21
C PRO A 11 -24.02 -59.89 -0.19
N PRO A 12 -25.01 -59.11 0.29
CA PRO A 12 -26.15 -59.68 1.02
C PRO A 12 -27.32 -59.99 0.08
N PRO A 13 -27.83 -61.23 0.05
CA PRO A 13 -29.21 -61.51 -0.32
C PRO A 13 -30.02 -62.05 0.87
N THR A 14 -31.16 -61.39 1.08
CA THR A 14 -32.48 -61.86 1.54
C THR A 14 -32.67 -63.23 2.22
N ASN A 15 -33.45 -63.15 3.32
CA ASN A 15 -34.40 -64.12 3.90
C ASN A 15 -33.87 -65.35 4.68
N GLY A 16 -34.21 -65.39 5.97
CA GLY A 16 -34.30 -66.56 6.84
C GLY A 16 -35.12 -66.18 8.08
N VAL A 17 -36.43 -66.44 8.10
CA VAL A 17 -37.07 -67.65 8.67
C VAL A 17 -36.91 -67.76 10.19
N LEU A 18 -38.05 -67.68 10.86
CA LEU A 18 -38.31 -68.03 12.25
C LEU A 18 -37.83 -69.46 12.56
N SER A 19 -36.97 -69.63 13.57
CA SER A 19 -37.12 -70.70 14.59
C SER A 19 -36.07 -70.63 15.70
N ASN A 20 -36.57 -70.84 16.93
CA ASN A 20 -35.94 -71.56 18.04
C ASN A 20 -34.65 -71.03 18.66
N GLY A 21 -34.82 -70.34 19.80
CA GLY A 21 -33.82 -70.29 20.85
C GLY A 21 -33.68 -71.65 21.53
N THR A 22 -32.46 -72.19 21.53
CA THR A 22 -32.04 -73.28 22.41
C THR A 22 -31.59 -72.70 23.75
N SER A 23 -32.23 -73.24 24.77
CA SER A 23 -32.04 -73.09 26.21
C SER A 23 -30.60 -73.34 26.69
N HIS A 24 -30.09 -72.44 27.53
CA HIS A 24 -29.16 -72.80 28.59
C HIS A 24 -29.89 -72.67 29.93
N GLU A 25 -30.15 -73.83 30.55
CA GLU A 25 -30.65 -73.98 31.91
C GLU A 25 -29.64 -73.42 32.93
N GLY A 26 -30.12 -72.52 33.78
CA GLY A 26 -29.59 -72.22 35.11
C GLY A 26 -30.76 -72.35 36.11
N PRO A 27 -30.50 -72.71 37.38
CA PRO A 27 -31.48 -73.36 38.24
C PRO A 27 -32.69 -72.46 38.55
N VAL A 28 -33.88 -73.01 38.35
CA VAL A 28 -35.16 -72.42 38.73
C VAL A 28 -35.27 -72.40 40.25
N GLU A 29 -35.10 -71.23 40.85
CA GLU A 29 -35.67 -70.95 42.17
C GLU A 29 -37.20 -70.90 42.04
N PRO A 30 -37.96 -71.40 43.03
CA PRO A 30 -39.41 -71.53 42.92
C PRO A 30 -40.06 -70.15 42.76
N ALA A 31 -40.85 -69.99 41.70
CA ALA A 31 -41.66 -68.80 41.47
C ALA A 31 -42.56 -68.56 42.69
N ILE A 32 -42.35 -67.43 43.37
CA ILE A 32 -43.21 -66.99 44.46
C ILE A 32 -44.60 -66.76 43.86
N ALA A 33 -45.59 -67.55 44.30
CA ALA A 33 -46.97 -67.38 43.88
C ALA A 33 -47.46 -65.99 44.31
N PHE A 34 -47.93 -65.20 43.36
CA PHE A 34 -48.48 -63.87 43.64
C PHE A 34 -49.84 -64.02 44.35
N ASP A 35 -49.99 -63.35 45.50
CA ASP A 35 -51.23 -63.38 46.30
C ASP A 35 -52.32 -62.51 45.66
N PRO A 36 -53.45 -63.09 45.18
CA PRO A 36 -54.57 -62.33 44.61
C PRO A 36 -55.19 -61.34 45.61
N ASN A 37 -55.08 -61.61 46.91
CA ASN A 37 -55.67 -60.77 47.96
C ASN A 37 -54.96 -59.40 48.10
N ALA A 38 -53.67 -59.35 47.78
CA ALA A 38 -52.93 -58.08 47.70
C ALA A 38 -53.46 -57.20 46.57
N PHE A 39 -53.85 -57.79 45.44
CA PHE A 39 -54.44 -57.09 44.31
C PHE A 39 -55.89 -56.69 44.57
N HIS A 40 -56.66 -57.55 45.24
CA HIS A 40 -58.02 -57.26 45.71
C HIS A 40 -58.04 -56.02 46.62
N THR A 41 -57.16 -55.97 47.62
CA THR A 41 -57.02 -54.84 48.55
C THR A 41 -56.59 -53.56 47.80
N PHE A 42 -55.71 -53.69 46.82
CA PHE A 42 -55.27 -52.58 45.99
C PHE A 42 -56.41 -52.01 45.12
N LEU A 43 -57.24 -52.85 44.51
CA LEU A 43 -58.41 -52.43 43.74
C LEU A 43 -59.48 -51.76 44.61
N LEU A 44 -59.76 -52.28 45.81
CA LEU A 44 -60.70 -51.65 46.74
C LEU A 44 -60.24 -50.27 47.23
N ALA A 45 -58.94 -50.03 47.30
CA ALA A 45 -58.40 -48.70 47.63
C ALA A 45 -58.40 -47.74 46.42
N LEU A 46 -58.27 -48.26 45.20
CA LEU A 46 -58.04 -47.48 43.98
C LEU A 46 -59.34 -47.14 43.22
N LEU A 47 -60.28 -48.07 43.13
CA LEU A 47 -61.47 -47.96 42.28
C LEU A 47 -62.55 -46.97 42.80
N PRO A 48 -62.85 -46.88 44.11
CA PRO A 48 -63.87 -45.95 44.61
C PRO A 48 -63.58 -44.47 44.28
N PRO A 49 -62.35 -43.95 44.46
CA PRO A 49 -62.01 -42.58 44.11
C PRO A 49 -62.02 -42.29 42.60
N LEU A 50 -61.71 -43.29 41.76
CA LEU A 50 -61.56 -43.11 40.31
C LEU A 50 -62.86 -43.30 39.53
N LEU A 51 -63.73 -44.22 39.97
CA LEU A 51 -64.99 -44.56 39.29
C LEU A 51 -66.23 -43.92 39.95
N GLY A 52 -66.06 -43.26 41.10
CA GLY A 52 -67.15 -42.69 41.89
C GLY A 52 -68.11 -43.75 42.42
N ALA A 53 -67.62 -44.95 42.68
CA ALA A 53 -68.40 -46.12 43.08
C ALA A 53 -68.38 -46.32 44.60
N THR A 54 -69.46 -46.84 45.18
CA THR A 54 -69.47 -47.30 46.57
C THR A 54 -68.79 -48.67 46.70
N THR A 55 -68.26 -49.01 47.87
CA THR A 55 -67.60 -50.30 48.12
C THR A 55 -68.54 -51.51 47.95
N GLU A 56 -69.86 -51.29 48.01
CA GLU A 56 -70.89 -52.32 47.83
C GLU A 56 -71.12 -52.64 46.34
N GLU A 57 -71.12 -51.64 45.46
CA GLU A 57 -71.28 -51.82 44.01
C GLU A 57 -70.09 -52.56 43.36
N LEU A 58 -68.88 -52.36 43.91
CA LEU A 58 -67.65 -52.99 43.44
C LEU A 58 -67.58 -54.50 43.75
N GLN A 59 -68.48 -55.05 44.55
CA GLN A 59 -68.55 -56.50 44.79
C GLN A 59 -68.85 -57.28 43.50
N SER A 60 -69.55 -56.66 42.55
CA SER A 60 -69.81 -57.24 41.21
C SER A 60 -68.54 -57.54 40.40
N LEU A 61 -67.42 -56.91 40.75
CA LEU A 61 -66.12 -57.08 40.10
C LEU A 61 -65.34 -58.31 40.60
N PHE A 62 -65.66 -58.82 41.79
CA PHE A 62 -64.98 -59.92 42.47
C PHE A 62 -65.80 -61.22 42.35
N ASP A 63 -66.01 -61.67 41.12
CA ASP A 63 -66.65 -62.97 40.83
C ASP A 63 -65.71 -64.17 41.12
N ASP A 64 -66.24 -65.39 41.04
CA ASP A 64 -65.48 -66.64 41.27
C ASP A 64 -64.30 -66.84 40.29
N GLU A 65 -64.25 -66.11 39.17
CA GLU A 65 -63.17 -66.14 38.17
C GLU A 65 -62.11 -65.04 38.38
N PHE A 66 -62.31 -64.15 39.36
CA PHE A 66 -61.41 -63.03 39.66
C PHE A 66 -59.99 -63.50 39.98
N ASP A 67 -59.85 -64.44 40.92
CA ASP A 67 -58.54 -64.96 41.34
C ASP A 67 -57.79 -65.62 40.17
N GLY A 68 -58.52 -66.34 39.31
CA GLY A 68 -57.96 -66.95 38.10
C GLY A 68 -57.45 -65.93 37.08
N ARG A 69 -58.18 -64.83 36.87
CA ARG A 69 -57.78 -63.73 35.97
C ARG A 69 -56.59 -62.95 36.53
N VAL A 70 -56.56 -62.69 37.83
CA VAL A 70 -55.47 -61.98 38.51
C VAL A 70 -54.19 -62.80 38.54
N SER A 71 -54.27 -64.11 38.83
CA SER A 71 -53.09 -64.98 38.81
C SER A 71 -52.50 -65.13 37.40
N ARG A 72 -53.35 -65.25 36.35
CA ARG A 72 -52.87 -65.24 34.96
C ARG A 72 -52.20 -63.91 34.61
N PHE A 73 -52.80 -62.80 35.02
CA PHE A 73 -52.20 -61.48 34.83
C PHE A 73 -50.93 -61.27 35.65
N ALA A 74 -50.75 -61.88 36.81
CA ALA A 74 -49.50 -61.74 37.55
C ALA A 74 -48.32 -62.51 36.90
N MET A 75 -48.62 -63.62 36.19
CA MET A 75 -47.61 -64.56 35.67
C MET A 75 -47.31 -64.41 34.17
N GLU A 76 -48.28 -64.01 33.33
CA GLU A 76 -48.08 -63.89 31.88
C GLU A 76 -47.37 -62.60 31.47
N GLY A 77 -46.41 -62.67 30.55
CA GLY A 77 -45.71 -61.49 30.03
C GLY A 77 -46.59 -60.64 29.11
N GLY A 78 -46.77 -59.35 29.43
CA GLY A 78 -47.24 -58.33 28.48
C GLY A 78 -48.77 -58.18 28.30
N GLY A 79 -49.55 -58.21 29.38
CA GLY A 79 -51.01 -57.95 29.35
C GLY A 79 -51.44 -56.71 30.12
N ALA A 80 -52.53 -56.07 29.68
CA ALA A 80 -53.29 -55.08 30.44
C ALA A 80 -54.62 -55.70 30.91
N ILE A 81 -55.10 -55.31 32.08
CA ILE A 81 -56.45 -55.65 32.57
C ILE A 81 -57.30 -54.40 32.50
N TYR A 82 -58.55 -54.54 32.08
CA TYR A 82 -59.51 -53.46 31.99
C TYR A 82 -60.60 -53.62 33.04
N VAL A 83 -60.91 -52.55 33.76
CA VAL A 83 -62.10 -52.44 34.60
C VAL A 83 -63.11 -51.60 33.84
N VAL A 84 -64.22 -52.21 33.41
CA VAL A 84 -65.28 -51.54 32.65
C VAL A 84 -66.45 -51.27 33.58
N LYS A 85 -66.83 -50.00 33.71
CA LYS A 85 -68.09 -49.55 34.30
C LYS A 85 -69.12 -49.49 33.17
N LYS A 86 -70.11 -50.38 33.22
CA LYS A 86 -71.22 -50.44 32.28
C LYS A 86 -72.47 -49.84 32.91
N ARG A 87 -73.19 -49.01 32.16
CA ARG A 87 -74.51 -48.48 32.52
C ARG A 87 -75.56 -49.49 32.07
N ASP A 88 -76.46 -49.86 32.98
CA ASP A 88 -77.59 -50.72 32.64
C ASP A 88 -78.73 -49.86 32.09
N ASP A 89 -79.33 -50.26 30.97
CA ASP A 89 -80.45 -49.54 30.35
C ASP A 89 -81.74 -49.80 31.14
N VAL A 90 -82.23 -48.79 31.86
CA VAL A 90 -83.56 -48.77 32.48
C VAL A 90 -84.19 -47.38 32.28
N ASP A 91 -85.52 -47.33 32.09
CA ASP A 91 -86.34 -46.14 31.78
C ASP A 91 -85.90 -44.84 32.49
N ASP A 92 -85.99 -43.71 31.76
CA ASP A 92 -85.46 -42.35 32.06
C ASP A 92 -85.83 -41.70 33.43
N ASP A 93 -86.62 -42.37 34.29
CA ASP A 93 -87.13 -41.82 35.56
C ASP A 93 -86.44 -42.38 36.84
N VAL A 94 -85.41 -43.23 36.72
CA VAL A 94 -84.63 -43.79 37.84
C VAL A 94 -83.14 -43.46 37.68
N PRO A 95 -82.37 -43.14 38.76
CA PRO A 95 -80.93 -42.97 38.66
C PRO A 95 -80.25 -44.21 38.05
N PRO A 96 -79.31 -44.05 37.10
CA PRO A 96 -78.70 -45.16 36.38
C PRO A 96 -77.93 -46.08 37.33
N THR A 97 -78.22 -47.38 37.29
CA THR A 97 -77.43 -48.43 37.93
C THR A 97 -76.24 -48.82 37.07
N TYR A 98 -75.12 -49.14 37.71
CA TYR A 98 -73.86 -49.48 37.04
C TYR A 98 -73.37 -50.88 37.44
N THR A 99 -72.92 -51.64 36.45
CA THR A 99 -72.26 -52.94 36.63
C THR A 99 -70.76 -52.80 36.35
N TYR A 100 -69.91 -53.44 37.17
CA TYR A 100 -68.45 -53.36 37.04
C TYR A 100 -67.89 -54.71 36.63
N THR A 101 -67.13 -54.76 35.53
CA THR A 101 -66.56 -56.02 35.01
C THR A 101 -65.05 -55.92 34.79
N LEU A 102 -64.32 -56.98 35.14
CA LEU A 102 -62.89 -57.11 34.90
C LEU A 102 -62.65 -57.91 33.61
N THR A 103 -62.03 -57.33 32.58
CA THR A 103 -61.81 -58.02 31.30
C THR A 103 -60.37 -57.90 30.82
N PRO A 104 -59.77 -58.96 30.27
CA PRO A 104 -58.43 -58.90 29.67
C PRO A 104 -58.44 -58.33 28.24
N HIS A 105 -59.62 -58.18 27.63
CA HIS A 105 -59.80 -57.66 26.27
C HIS A 105 -60.68 -56.43 26.29
N LEU A 106 -60.24 -55.37 25.60
CA LEU A 106 -60.97 -54.12 25.50
C LEU A 106 -62.02 -54.21 24.37
N THR A 107 -63.30 -54.03 24.71
CA THR A 107 -64.39 -53.86 23.75
C THR A 107 -65.09 -52.52 24.01
N TYR A 108 -65.48 -51.82 22.95
CA TYR A 108 -66.20 -50.55 23.04
C TYR A 108 -67.69 -50.76 22.80
N ASP A 109 -68.53 -50.28 23.72
CA ASP A 109 -69.99 -50.31 23.66
C ASP A 109 -70.50 -48.96 24.21
N SER A 110 -71.58 -48.41 23.65
CA SER A 110 -72.15 -47.12 24.08
C SER A 110 -72.65 -47.14 25.53
N SER A 111 -72.90 -48.33 26.06
CA SER A 111 -73.25 -48.55 27.48
C SER A 111 -72.04 -48.44 28.43
N HIS A 112 -70.81 -48.34 27.95
CA HIS A 112 -69.62 -48.23 28.80
C HIS A 112 -69.44 -46.79 29.32
N ALA A 113 -69.71 -46.59 30.61
CA ALA A 113 -69.59 -45.29 31.27
C ALA A 113 -68.15 -44.91 31.62
N THR A 114 -67.26 -45.84 31.97
CA THR A 114 -65.82 -45.55 32.13
C THR A 114 -65.03 -46.84 32.01
N THR A 115 -63.82 -46.79 31.42
CA THR A 115 -62.93 -47.96 31.35
C THR A 115 -61.56 -47.63 31.92
N LEU A 116 -61.14 -48.35 32.95
CA LEU A 116 -59.81 -48.19 33.54
C LEU A 116 -58.87 -49.28 33.00
N ALA A 117 -57.76 -48.90 32.38
CA ALA A 117 -56.71 -49.82 31.99
C ALA A 117 -55.62 -49.90 33.07
N ILE A 118 -55.31 -51.11 33.52
CA ILE A 118 -54.25 -51.43 34.47
C ILE A 118 -53.16 -52.18 33.69
N ILE A 119 -52.02 -51.52 33.50
CA ILE A 119 -50.92 -51.98 32.66
C ILE A 119 -49.72 -52.36 33.54
N LYS A 120 -49.11 -53.52 33.29
CA LYS A 120 -47.89 -53.93 33.98
C LYS A 120 -46.65 -53.22 33.42
N ARG A 121 -45.74 -52.76 34.27
CA ARG A 121 -44.44 -52.21 33.87
C ARG A 121 -43.37 -53.28 33.62
N GLY A 122 -43.54 -54.47 34.21
CA GLY A 122 -42.68 -55.63 34.04
C GLY A 122 -43.44 -56.85 33.52
N PRO A 123 -42.74 -57.91 33.08
CA PRO A 123 -43.38 -59.13 32.57
C PRO A 123 -44.15 -59.90 33.66
N THR A 124 -43.73 -59.81 34.93
CA THR A 124 -44.37 -60.45 36.09
C THR A 124 -44.53 -59.46 37.23
N LEU A 125 -45.51 -59.68 38.10
CA LEU A 125 -45.68 -58.89 39.33
C LEU A 125 -44.90 -59.52 40.47
N ASP A 126 -44.04 -58.72 41.11
CA ASP A 126 -43.26 -59.10 42.27
C ASP A 126 -44.08 -58.84 43.56
N PRO A 127 -44.35 -59.86 44.39
CA PRO A 127 -45.11 -59.70 45.62
C PRO A 127 -44.36 -58.93 46.71
N THR A 128 -43.05 -58.73 46.59
CA THR A 128 -42.22 -58.05 47.62
C THR A 128 -42.14 -56.54 47.45
N SER A 129 -42.48 -56.02 46.26
CA SER A 129 -42.50 -54.58 45.98
C SER A 129 -43.93 -54.04 45.89
N PRO A 130 -44.17 -52.76 46.24
CA PRO A 130 -45.53 -52.20 46.21
C PRO A 130 -46.16 -52.24 44.82
N LEU A 131 -47.43 -52.66 44.72
CA LEU A 131 -48.14 -52.76 43.44
C LEU A 131 -48.23 -51.42 42.69
N ALA A 132 -48.27 -50.29 43.40
CA ALA A 132 -48.33 -48.96 42.81
C ALA A 132 -47.08 -48.59 41.98
N THR A 133 -45.90 -49.17 42.26
CA THR A 133 -44.68 -48.90 41.48
C THR A 133 -44.56 -49.79 40.24
N GLN A 134 -45.28 -50.91 40.25
CA GLN A 134 -45.27 -51.95 39.21
C GLN A 134 -46.42 -51.81 38.20
N LEU A 135 -47.51 -51.15 38.59
CA LEU A 135 -48.70 -50.95 37.78
C LEU A 135 -48.80 -49.50 37.28
N HIS A 136 -49.21 -49.33 36.03
CA HIS A 136 -49.60 -48.06 35.46
C HIS A 136 -51.11 -48.07 35.24
N VAL A 137 -51.80 -47.09 35.82
CA VAL A 137 -53.25 -46.98 35.76
C VAL A 137 -53.59 -45.84 34.80
N LEU A 138 -54.38 -46.15 33.78
CA LEU A 138 -54.81 -45.21 32.76
C LEU A 138 -56.33 -45.21 32.70
N ASN A 139 -56.96 -44.05 32.92
CA ASN A 139 -58.39 -43.91 32.71
C ASN A 139 -58.65 -43.66 31.22
N LEU A 140 -59.34 -44.60 30.59
CA LEU A 140 -59.92 -44.45 29.26
C LEU A 140 -61.35 -43.94 29.49
N PHE A 141 -61.51 -42.62 29.45
CA PHE A 141 -62.80 -41.96 29.67
C PHE A 141 -63.88 -42.60 28.79
N GLY A 142 -65.03 -42.90 29.39
CA GLY A 142 -66.25 -43.30 28.70
C GLY A 142 -67.35 -42.29 29.04
N GLY A 143 -68.29 -42.10 28.14
CA GLY A 143 -69.33 -41.06 28.23
C GLY A 143 -69.73 -40.59 26.84
N ASP A 144 -70.64 -39.63 26.77
CA ASP A 144 -71.13 -39.04 25.50
C ASP A 144 -70.02 -38.30 24.70
N GLU A 145 -68.82 -38.15 25.26
CA GLU A 145 -67.65 -37.58 24.60
C GLU A 145 -66.97 -38.61 23.68
N THR A 146 -66.67 -38.21 22.44
CA THR A 146 -65.99 -39.10 21.48
C THR A 146 -64.62 -39.54 22.01
N PRO A 147 -64.22 -40.82 21.89
CA PRO A 147 -62.92 -41.31 22.36
C PRO A 147 -61.70 -40.52 21.83
N TYR A 148 -61.87 -39.83 20.70
CA TYR A 148 -60.84 -38.98 20.09
C TYR A 148 -60.47 -37.77 20.94
N GLU A 149 -61.42 -37.16 21.64
CA GLU A 149 -61.17 -36.00 22.51
C GLU A 149 -60.36 -36.40 23.74
N SER A 150 -60.74 -37.53 24.36
CA SER A 150 -60.03 -38.10 25.50
C SER A 150 -58.61 -38.55 25.12
N LEU A 151 -58.44 -39.17 23.95
CA LEU A 151 -57.12 -39.56 23.43
C LEU A 151 -56.27 -38.34 23.06
N HIS A 152 -56.86 -37.31 22.45
CA HIS A 152 -56.18 -36.06 22.15
C HIS A 152 -55.66 -35.43 23.45
N ALA A 153 -56.52 -35.28 24.46
CA ALA A 153 -56.15 -34.73 25.77
C ALA A 153 -55.04 -35.55 26.46
N LEU A 154 -55.10 -36.88 26.39
CA LEU A 154 -54.06 -37.74 26.94
C LEU A 154 -52.71 -37.54 26.23
N VAL A 155 -52.72 -37.49 24.90
CA VAL A 155 -51.50 -37.34 24.09
C VAL A 155 -50.92 -35.92 24.25
N SER A 156 -51.75 -34.88 24.15
CA SER A 156 -51.34 -33.48 24.21
C SER A 156 -50.88 -33.05 25.60
N SER A 157 -51.58 -33.50 26.64
CA SER A 157 -51.42 -32.96 28.00
C SER A 157 -50.61 -33.86 28.92
N ALA A 158 -50.56 -35.18 28.67
CA ALA A 158 -49.79 -36.10 29.51
C ALA A 158 -48.56 -36.68 28.79
N VAL A 159 -48.76 -37.37 27.66
CA VAL A 159 -47.70 -38.16 27.02
C VAL A 159 -46.63 -37.27 26.38
N LYS A 160 -47.02 -36.24 25.62
CA LYS A 160 -46.08 -35.34 24.94
C LYS A 160 -45.24 -34.53 25.93
N PRO A 161 -45.79 -33.83 26.94
CA PRO A 161 -44.99 -33.12 27.93
C PRO A 161 -44.09 -34.05 28.75
N TRP A 162 -44.56 -35.27 29.08
CA TRP A 162 -43.72 -36.27 29.77
C TRP A 162 -42.53 -36.71 28.91
N PHE A 163 -42.75 -36.99 27.63
CA PHE A 163 -41.68 -37.31 26.69
C PHE A 163 -40.72 -36.14 26.49
N GLU A 164 -41.23 -34.91 26.35
CA GLU A 164 -40.41 -33.71 26.23
C GLU A 164 -39.58 -33.42 27.48
N ALA A 165 -40.14 -33.62 28.68
CA ALA A 165 -39.43 -33.51 29.95
C ALA A 165 -38.34 -34.59 30.08
N PHE A 166 -38.62 -35.83 29.66
CA PHE A 166 -37.64 -36.91 29.64
C PHE A 166 -36.48 -36.62 28.67
N VAL A 167 -36.79 -36.14 27.46
CA VAL A 167 -35.79 -35.72 26.47
C VAL A 167 -34.99 -34.50 26.97
N GLY A 168 -35.64 -33.56 27.65
CA GLY A 168 -35.01 -32.39 28.26
C GLY A 168 -34.06 -32.75 29.40
N ALA A 169 -34.44 -33.71 30.25
CA ALA A 169 -33.62 -34.18 31.38
C ALA A 169 -32.37 -34.97 30.94
N ARG A 170 -32.39 -35.60 29.75
CA ARG A 170 -31.24 -36.32 29.16
C ARG A 170 -30.27 -35.41 28.39
N GLY A 171 -30.48 -34.09 28.39
CA GLY A 171 -29.69 -33.14 27.61
C GLY A 171 -28.23 -32.99 28.07
N GLY A 172 -27.30 -33.68 27.39
CA GLY A 172 -25.86 -33.38 27.46
C GLY A 172 -24.86 -34.50 27.10
N GLY A 173 -25.28 -35.74 26.86
CA GLY A 173 -24.37 -36.85 26.51
C GLY A 173 -24.09 -36.94 25.01
N LYS A 174 -22.82 -36.82 24.61
CA LYS A 174 -22.33 -37.06 23.24
C LYS A 174 -22.45 -38.55 22.87
N ASP A 175 -23.55 -39.00 22.28
CA ASP A 175 -23.60 -40.27 21.53
C ASP A 175 -24.47 -40.15 20.29
N GLY A 176 -23.87 -40.43 19.12
CA GLY A 176 -24.35 -40.03 17.79
C GLY A 176 -25.61 -40.74 17.27
N ASP A 177 -25.98 -41.91 17.81
CA ASP A 177 -27.08 -42.73 17.25
C ASP A 177 -28.47 -42.36 17.78
N SER A 178 -28.55 -41.70 18.94
CA SER A 178 -29.85 -41.33 19.54
C SER A 178 -30.47 -40.05 18.92
N LYS A 179 -29.74 -39.35 18.04
CA LYS A 179 -30.20 -38.10 17.40
C LYS A 179 -31.19 -38.29 16.26
N MET A 180 -31.26 -39.46 15.61
CA MET A 180 -32.20 -39.66 14.49
C MET A 180 -33.60 -40.09 14.97
N GLY A 181 -33.71 -40.86 16.05
CA GLY A 181 -34.99 -41.37 16.54
C GLY A 181 -35.85 -40.36 17.30
N ILE A 182 -35.23 -39.48 18.12
CA ILE A 182 -35.97 -38.54 18.98
C ILE A 182 -36.74 -37.48 18.17
N PRO A 183 -36.15 -36.82 17.15
CA PRO A 183 -36.89 -35.88 16.30
C PRO A 183 -38.01 -36.56 15.51
N VAL A 184 -37.79 -37.80 15.05
CA VAL A 184 -38.82 -38.59 14.35
C VAL A 184 -39.97 -38.92 15.30
N ALA A 185 -39.69 -39.31 16.54
CA ALA A 185 -40.71 -39.54 17.56
C ALA A 185 -41.49 -38.26 17.90
N LYS A 186 -40.82 -37.10 18.02
CA LYS A 186 -41.49 -35.80 18.19
C LYS A 186 -42.38 -35.44 17.01
N LYS A 187 -41.92 -35.68 15.77
CA LYS A 187 -42.73 -35.50 14.56
C LYS A 187 -43.95 -36.42 14.59
N LYS A 188 -43.79 -37.68 15.00
CA LYS A 188 -44.90 -38.65 15.10
C LYS A 188 -45.92 -38.30 16.19
N PHE A 189 -45.49 -37.81 17.35
CA PHE A 189 -46.41 -37.31 18.38
C PHE A 189 -47.19 -36.08 17.91
N ALA A 190 -46.53 -35.14 17.22
CA ALA A 190 -47.20 -33.98 16.64
C ALA A 190 -48.15 -34.37 15.49
N GLU A 191 -47.76 -35.32 14.63
CA GLU A 191 -48.62 -35.89 13.59
C GLU A 191 -49.85 -36.58 14.20
N LEU A 192 -49.66 -37.33 15.29
CA LEU A 192 -50.74 -38.04 15.98
C LEU A 192 -51.71 -37.05 16.65
N GLU A 193 -51.19 -36.08 17.40
CA GLU A 193 -51.98 -34.98 18.00
C GLU A 193 -52.80 -34.25 16.93
N LEU A 194 -52.17 -33.87 15.83
CA LEU A 194 -52.83 -33.22 14.71
C LEU A 194 -53.91 -34.13 14.08
N SER A 195 -53.64 -35.43 13.93
CA SER A 195 -54.61 -36.39 13.37
C SER A 195 -55.82 -36.61 14.29
N LEU A 196 -55.61 -36.65 15.61
CA LEU A 196 -56.69 -36.78 16.60
C LEU A 196 -57.52 -35.50 16.67
N LEU A 197 -56.87 -34.34 16.62
CA LEU A 197 -57.54 -33.03 16.52
C LEU A 197 -58.34 -32.91 15.21
N HIS A 198 -57.81 -33.40 14.10
CA HIS A 198 -58.54 -33.46 12.83
C HIS A 198 -59.77 -34.37 12.91
N LEU A 199 -59.67 -35.52 13.60
CA LEU A 199 -60.81 -36.41 13.83
C LEU A 199 -61.87 -35.75 14.73
N GLN A 200 -61.46 -35.01 15.75
CA GLN A 200 -62.35 -34.24 16.63
C GLN A 200 -63.08 -33.09 15.89
N GLN A 201 -62.38 -32.42 14.95
CA GLN A 201 -62.92 -31.28 14.19
C GLN A 201 -63.66 -31.68 12.90
N ASN A 202 -63.70 -32.97 12.56
CA ASN A 202 -64.41 -33.41 11.37
C ASN A 202 -65.92 -33.20 11.56
N VAL A 203 -66.49 -32.35 10.70
CA VAL A 203 -67.88 -32.47 10.31
C VAL A 203 -67.96 -33.79 9.54
N GLU A 204 -68.36 -34.86 10.22
CA GLU A 204 -68.63 -36.15 9.58
C GLU A 204 -69.59 -35.89 8.43
N ILE A 205 -69.15 -36.26 7.22
CA ILE A 205 -70.08 -36.37 6.09
C ILE A 205 -71.00 -37.54 6.47
N PRO A 206 -72.32 -37.35 6.55
CA PRO A 206 -73.22 -38.41 6.97
C PRO A 206 -73.04 -39.64 6.08
N GLU A 207 -72.65 -40.78 6.65
CA GLU A 207 -72.66 -42.05 5.93
C GLU A 207 -74.12 -42.43 5.66
N THR A 208 -74.52 -42.38 4.38
CA THR A 208 -75.89 -42.72 4.02
C THR A 208 -76.03 -44.23 3.95
N HIS A 209 -76.93 -44.79 4.74
CA HIS A 209 -77.39 -46.17 4.60
C HIS A 209 -78.73 -46.21 3.88
N LEU A 210 -78.78 -46.90 2.73
CA LEU A 210 -80.02 -47.07 1.97
C LEU A 210 -80.94 -48.09 2.68
N ILE A 211 -82.11 -47.64 3.13
CA ILE A 211 -83.11 -48.49 3.78
C ILE A 211 -83.74 -49.43 2.75
N ILE A 212 -83.52 -50.74 2.88
CA ILE A 212 -84.07 -51.77 1.98
C ILE A 212 -85.29 -52.44 2.64
N HIS A 213 -86.31 -52.79 1.85
CA HIS A 213 -87.49 -53.48 2.37
C HIS A 213 -87.15 -54.93 2.80
N PRO A 214 -87.55 -55.39 4.01
CA PRO A 214 -87.17 -56.72 4.53
C PRO A 214 -87.52 -57.91 3.63
N VAL A 215 -88.63 -57.82 2.88
CA VAL A 215 -89.04 -58.85 1.91
C VAL A 215 -88.06 -58.99 0.75
N ILE A 216 -87.47 -57.88 0.30
CA ILE A 216 -86.48 -57.85 -0.78
C ILE A 216 -85.14 -58.36 -0.26
N GLN A 217 -84.74 -57.94 0.95
CA GLN A 217 -83.53 -58.42 1.59
C GLN A 217 -83.55 -59.95 1.78
N ARG A 218 -84.65 -60.50 2.30
CA ARG A 218 -84.82 -61.97 2.45
C ARG A 218 -84.80 -62.71 1.11
N ALA A 219 -85.38 -62.14 0.06
CA ALA A 219 -85.37 -62.73 -1.27
C ALA A 219 -83.97 -62.72 -1.92
N VAL A 220 -83.17 -61.66 -1.70
CA VAL A 220 -81.75 -61.63 -2.12
C VAL A 220 -80.90 -62.60 -1.30
N GLU A 221 -81.10 -62.70 0.01
CA GLU A 221 -80.42 -63.68 0.87
C GLU A 221 -80.72 -65.12 0.45
N GLN A 222 -81.98 -65.43 0.09
CA GLN A 222 -82.38 -66.73 -0.44
C GLN A 222 -81.75 -67.03 -1.81
N ALA A 223 -81.69 -66.03 -2.70
CA ALA A 223 -81.04 -66.17 -4.01
C ALA A 223 -79.52 -66.36 -3.88
N ARG A 224 -78.86 -65.61 -2.97
CA ARG A 224 -77.43 -65.78 -2.65
C ARG A 224 -77.13 -67.14 -2.04
N ALA A 225 -77.97 -67.62 -1.12
CA ALA A 225 -77.85 -68.96 -0.54
C ALA A 225 -78.02 -70.08 -1.58
N ALA A 226 -78.83 -69.84 -2.62
CA ALA A 226 -79.02 -70.76 -3.75
C ALA A 226 -77.94 -70.62 -4.85
N GLY A 227 -77.03 -69.66 -4.76
CA GLY A 227 -75.97 -69.41 -5.75
C GLY A 227 -76.47 -68.90 -7.11
N THR A 228 -77.73 -68.50 -7.20
CA THR A 228 -78.38 -67.97 -8.41
C THR A 228 -78.50 -66.45 -8.35
N ARG A 229 -78.41 -65.77 -9.50
CA ARG A 229 -78.62 -64.32 -9.54
C ARG A 229 -80.07 -64.00 -9.13
N PRO A 230 -80.30 -63.07 -8.19
CA PRO A 230 -81.63 -62.69 -7.75
C PRO A 230 -82.44 -62.16 -8.94
N SER A 231 -83.65 -62.71 -9.13
CA SER A 231 -84.52 -62.38 -10.26
C SER A 231 -85.90 -61.93 -9.78
N ILE A 232 -86.63 -61.20 -10.62
CA ILE A 232 -88.01 -60.73 -10.31
C ILE A 232 -88.97 -61.91 -10.02
N ALA A 233 -88.62 -63.13 -10.44
CA ALA A 233 -89.40 -64.33 -10.21
C ALA A 233 -89.33 -64.89 -8.77
N ASP A 234 -88.33 -64.47 -7.98
CA ASP A 234 -88.11 -64.93 -6.60
C ASP A 234 -89.03 -64.21 -5.59
N ILE A 235 -89.78 -63.20 -6.04
CA ILE A 235 -90.74 -62.43 -5.25
C ILE A 235 -92.16 -62.97 -5.53
N PRO A 236 -93.01 -63.19 -4.50
CA PRO A 236 -94.36 -63.68 -4.70
C PRO A 236 -95.18 -62.80 -5.66
N SER A 237 -95.78 -63.39 -6.70
CA SER A 237 -96.55 -62.69 -7.75
C SER A 237 -97.74 -61.87 -7.24
N LYS A 238 -98.26 -62.19 -6.04
CA LYS A 238 -99.30 -61.40 -5.35
C LYS A 238 -98.78 -60.05 -4.83
N LEU A 239 -97.53 -59.98 -4.40
CA LEU A 239 -96.91 -58.77 -3.87
C LEU A 239 -96.38 -57.85 -4.99
N LEU A 240 -95.99 -58.43 -6.14
CA LEU A 240 -95.54 -57.68 -7.32
C LEU A 240 -96.63 -56.76 -7.93
N ASN A 241 -97.92 -57.08 -7.72
CA ASN A 241 -99.05 -56.29 -8.18
C ASN A 241 -99.72 -55.45 -7.08
N ASP A 242 -99.24 -55.53 -5.83
CA ASP A 242 -99.81 -54.82 -4.69
C ASP A 242 -99.43 -53.34 -4.72
N SER A 243 -100.45 -52.48 -4.80
CA SER A 243 -100.27 -51.03 -4.87
C SER A 243 -99.68 -50.45 -3.58
N THR A 244 -99.91 -51.06 -2.43
CA THR A 244 -99.41 -50.60 -1.13
C THR A 244 -97.90 -50.86 -1.01
N PHE A 245 -97.46 -52.07 -1.34
CA PHE A 245 -96.05 -52.46 -1.40
C PHE A 245 -95.26 -51.65 -2.45
N LEU A 246 -95.83 -51.45 -3.64
CA LEU A 246 -95.17 -50.61 -4.66
C LEU A 246 -95.11 -49.13 -4.23
N ASN A 247 -96.06 -48.65 -3.43
CA ASN A 247 -96.04 -47.29 -2.86
C ASN A 247 -94.99 -47.14 -1.74
N THR A 248 -94.79 -48.15 -0.90
CA THR A 248 -93.72 -48.14 0.11
C THR A 248 -92.33 -48.20 -0.54
N LEU A 249 -92.14 -49.03 -1.56
CA LEU A 249 -90.90 -49.05 -2.36
C LEU A 249 -90.64 -47.71 -3.06
N HIS A 250 -91.67 -47.09 -3.64
CA HIS A 250 -91.55 -45.75 -4.21
C HIS A 250 -91.22 -44.69 -3.14
N GLY A 251 -91.77 -44.83 -1.93
CA GLY A 251 -91.42 -43.99 -0.77
C GLY A 251 -89.95 -44.14 -0.35
N HIS A 252 -89.44 -45.37 -0.28
CA HIS A 252 -88.03 -45.64 0.02
C HIS A 252 -87.10 -45.06 -1.06
N VAL A 253 -87.43 -45.21 -2.34
CA VAL A 253 -86.67 -44.59 -3.45
C VAL A 253 -86.64 -43.07 -3.31
N ASN A 254 -87.76 -42.42 -2.96
CA ASN A 254 -87.78 -40.97 -2.72
C ASN A 254 -86.96 -40.56 -1.49
N GLN A 255 -86.89 -41.40 -0.45
CA GLN A 255 -86.03 -41.17 0.71
C GLN A 255 -84.55 -41.35 0.35
N TRP A 256 -84.20 -42.36 -0.46
CA TRP A 256 -82.86 -42.54 -1.00
C TRP A 256 -82.42 -41.33 -1.83
N ILE A 257 -83.29 -40.79 -2.70
CA ILE A 257 -83.00 -39.57 -3.48
C ILE A 257 -82.68 -38.41 -2.53
N LYS A 258 -83.47 -38.21 -1.48
CA LYS A 258 -83.21 -37.13 -0.49
C LYS A 258 -81.89 -37.33 0.24
N SER A 259 -81.59 -38.54 0.72
CA SER A 259 -80.35 -38.87 1.42
C SER A 259 -79.11 -38.71 0.51
N ILE A 260 -79.21 -39.13 -0.74
CA ILE A 260 -78.12 -38.95 -1.72
C ILE A 260 -77.97 -37.46 -2.05
N GLN A 261 -79.07 -36.73 -2.25
CA GLN A 261 -79.04 -35.28 -2.51
C GLN A 261 -78.45 -34.47 -1.36
N THR A 262 -78.64 -34.88 -0.10
CA THR A 262 -78.01 -34.21 1.05
C THR A 262 -76.49 -34.31 1.00
N VAL A 263 -75.93 -35.42 0.49
CA VAL A 263 -74.48 -35.60 0.33
C VAL A 263 -73.98 -34.93 -0.96
N THR A 264 -74.68 -35.08 -2.09
CA THR A 264 -74.23 -34.53 -3.38
C THR A 264 -74.33 -33.00 -3.46
N LYS A 265 -75.20 -32.37 -2.65
CA LYS A 265 -75.29 -30.91 -2.52
C LYS A 265 -74.47 -30.35 -1.35
N LEU A 266 -73.78 -31.21 -0.59
CA LEU A 266 -72.95 -30.77 0.52
C LEU A 266 -71.77 -29.95 -0.01
N SER A 267 -71.68 -28.69 0.37
CA SER A 267 -70.57 -27.82 0.01
C SER A 267 -70.16 -26.98 1.20
N ARG A 268 -68.85 -26.92 1.45
CA ARG A 268 -68.26 -26.08 2.48
C ARG A 268 -67.79 -24.74 1.92
N ASP A 269 -67.84 -23.68 2.72
CA ASP A 269 -67.17 -22.42 2.39
C ASP A 269 -65.72 -22.42 2.91
N VAL A 270 -64.80 -21.99 2.04
CA VAL A 270 -63.35 -22.05 2.27
C VAL A 270 -62.87 -20.88 3.14
N SER A 271 -63.63 -19.78 3.19
CA SER A 271 -63.21 -18.54 3.86
C SER A 271 -63.10 -18.64 5.40
N SER A 272 -63.87 -19.55 6.00
CA SER A 272 -64.06 -19.68 7.45
C SER A 272 -63.20 -20.80 8.09
N GLY A 273 -62.63 -21.70 7.29
CA GLY A 273 -61.88 -22.87 7.77
C GLY A 273 -60.36 -22.79 7.58
N THR A 274 -59.65 -23.77 8.14
CA THR A 274 -58.22 -23.99 7.84
C THR A 274 -58.05 -24.68 6.48
N ALA A 275 -56.84 -24.62 5.91
CA ALA A 275 -56.56 -25.32 4.67
C ALA A 275 -56.67 -26.86 4.84
N SER A 276 -56.28 -27.40 6.01
CA SER A 276 -56.42 -28.83 6.31
C SER A 276 -57.86 -29.32 6.27
N GLN A 277 -58.80 -28.51 6.76
CA GLN A 277 -60.22 -28.83 6.79
C GLN A 277 -60.84 -28.91 5.39
N GLU A 278 -60.43 -28.05 4.46
CA GLU A 278 -60.88 -28.10 3.06
C GLU A 278 -60.31 -29.33 2.33
N ILE A 279 -59.02 -29.64 2.53
CA ILE A 279 -58.37 -30.81 1.92
C ILE A 279 -59.05 -32.10 2.39
N ASN A 280 -59.27 -32.23 3.71
CA ASN A 280 -59.90 -33.41 4.29
C ASN A 280 -61.36 -33.56 3.85
N PHE A 281 -62.11 -32.45 3.69
CA PHE A 281 -63.50 -32.47 3.22
C PHE A 281 -63.65 -33.11 1.83
N TRP A 282 -62.78 -32.77 0.87
CA TRP A 282 -62.86 -33.35 -0.48
C TRP A 282 -62.41 -34.82 -0.52
N LEU A 283 -61.44 -35.20 0.31
CA LEU A 283 -61.01 -36.59 0.45
C LEU A 283 -62.08 -37.47 1.12
N SER A 284 -62.77 -36.96 2.14
CA SER A 284 -63.89 -37.67 2.78
C SER A 284 -65.12 -37.72 1.88
N LEU A 285 -65.40 -36.67 1.09
CA LEU A 285 -66.52 -36.65 0.15
C LEU A 285 -66.32 -37.67 -0.99
N GLU A 286 -65.08 -37.87 -1.48
CA GLU A 286 -64.78 -38.94 -2.45
C GLU A 286 -65.13 -40.32 -1.88
N ARG A 287 -64.67 -40.60 -0.66
CA ARG A 287 -64.97 -41.88 0.02
C ARG A 287 -66.46 -42.08 0.27
N ALA A 288 -67.17 -41.03 0.69
CA ALA A 288 -68.61 -41.10 0.93
C ALA A 288 -69.39 -41.36 -0.38
N LEU A 289 -69.02 -40.68 -1.49
CA LEU A 289 -69.66 -40.88 -2.79
C LEU A 289 -69.33 -42.25 -3.41
N GLU A 290 -68.09 -42.74 -3.27
CA GLU A 290 -67.71 -44.12 -3.64
C GLU A 290 -68.49 -45.15 -2.81
N GLY A 291 -68.66 -44.89 -1.50
CA GLY A 291 -69.53 -45.69 -0.63
C GLY A 291 -70.97 -45.73 -1.11
N ILE A 292 -71.54 -44.60 -1.51
CA ILE A 292 -72.89 -44.52 -2.09
C ILE A 292 -72.96 -45.28 -3.42
N GLU A 293 -71.95 -45.15 -4.29
CA GLU A 293 -71.92 -45.85 -5.58
C GLU A 293 -71.88 -47.38 -5.38
N THR A 294 -71.08 -47.87 -4.42
CA THR A 294 -71.03 -49.30 -4.10
C THR A 294 -72.35 -49.81 -3.54
N GLN A 295 -73.02 -49.04 -2.68
CA GLN A 295 -74.37 -49.36 -2.20
C GLN A 295 -75.42 -49.33 -3.32
N LEU A 296 -75.30 -48.42 -4.29
CA LEU A 296 -76.21 -48.31 -5.44
C LEU A 296 -76.10 -49.51 -6.38
N ARG A 297 -74.89 -50.08 -6.52
CA ARG A 297 -74.61 -51.28 -7.30
C ARG A 297 -74.94 -52.59 -6.55
N SER A 298 -75.50 -52.49 -5.34
CA SER A 298 -75.92 -53.67 -4.59
C SER A 298 -77.09 -54.38 -5.27
N GLU A 299 -77.11 -55.70 -5.20
CA GLU A 299 -78.13 -56.54 -5.83
C GLU A 299 -79.53 -56.26 -5.26
N GLU A 300 -79.58 -55.83 -4.00
CA GLU A 300 -80.78 -55.44 -3.26
C GLU A 300 -81.46 -54.20 -3.87
N VAL A 301 -80.68 -53.19 -4.26
CA VAL A 301 -81.17 -51.95 -4.88
C VAL A 301 -81.57 -52.19 -6.34
N ASP A 302 -80.78 -52.96 -7.08
CA ASP A 302 -81.14 -53.37 -8.46
C ASP A 302 -82.45 -54.15 -8.50
N MET A 303 -82.73 -54.98 -7.49
CA MET A 303 -83.99 -55.71 -7.38
C MET A 303 -85.19 -54.79 -7.11
N VAL A 304 -85.04 -53.76 -6.27
CA VAL A 304 -86.06 -52.71 -6.06
C VAL A 304 -86.36 -51.98 -7.37
N MET A 305 -85.31 -51.62 -8.13
CA MET A 305 -85.44 -50.94 -9.42
C MET A 305 -86.08 -51.83 -10.49
N GLY A 306 -85.79 -53.14 -10.47
CA GLY A 306 -86.45 -54.15 -11.31
C GLY A 306 -87.94 -54.30 -11.01
N CYS A 307 -88.32 -54.30 -9.72
CA CYS A 307 -89.72 -54.37 -9.29
C CYS A 307 -90.54 -53.16 -9.78
N LEU A 308 -90.01 -51.94 -9.63
CA LEU A 308 -90.68 -50.71 -10.05
C LEU A 308 -90.80 -50.60 -11.58
N ARG A 309 -89.82 -51.13 -12.32
CA ARG A 309 -89.85 -51.19 -13.80
C ARG A 309 -90.89 -52.19 -14.31
N ASN A 310 -90.99 -53.36 -13.69
CA ASN A 310 -92.01 -54.36 -14.01
C ASN A 310 -93.43 -53.84 -13.75
N ALA A 311 -93.62 -53.06 -12.68
CA ALA A 311 -94.88 -52.39 -12.35
C ALA A 311 -95.22 -51.16 -13.22
N LYS A 312 -94.47 -50.91 -14.31
CA LYS A 312 -94.60 -49.74 -15.20
C LYS A 312 -94.47 -48.37 -14.51
N ARG A 313 -93.86 -48.29 -13.33
CA ARG A 313 -93.60 -47.02 -12.61
C ARG A 313 -92.28 -46.40 -13.06
N PHE A 314 -92.16 -46.15 -14.36
CA PHE A 314 -90.92 -45.68 -14.98
C PHE A 314 -90.45 -44.32 -14.47
N HIS A 315 -91.38 -43.43 -14.08
CA HIS A 315 -91.04 -42.11 -13.53
C HIS A 315 -90.14 -42.21 -12.29
N ALA A 316 -90.39 -43.13 -11.36
CA ALA A 316 -89.57 -43.31 -10.16
C ALA A 316 -88.15 -43.79 -10.50
N THR A 317 -88.02 -44.74 -11.43
CA THR A 317 -86.72 -45.29 -11.84
C THR A 317 -85.89 -44.32 -12.67
N VAL A 318 -86.53 -43.49 -13.51
CA VAL A 318 -85.86 -42.47 -14.32
C VAL A 318 -85.50 -41.25 -13.47
N SER A 319 -86.41 -40.83 -12.58
CA SER A 319 -86.17 -39.78 -11.57
C SER A 319 -85.02 -40.16 -10.65
N PHE A 320 -84.91 -41.41 -10.18
CA PHE A 320 -83.80 -41.84 -9.33
C PHE A 320 -82.41 -41.67 -9.99
N ILE A 321 -82.27 -41.99 -11.29
CA ILE A 321 -80.98 -41.86 -11.99
C ILE A 321 -80.69 -40.39 -12.33
N ALA A 322 -81.71 -39.60 -12.67
CA ALA A 322 -81.54 -38.20 -13.04
C ALA A 322 -81.39 -37.25 -11.83
N ASP A 323 -82.17 -37.48 -10.76
CA ASP A 323 -82.31 -36.54 -9.62
C ASP A 323 -81.29 -36.79 -8.50
N THR A 324 -80.54 -37.90 -8.52
CA THR A 324 -79.49 -38.16 -7.51
C THR A 324 -78.28 -37.25 -7.69
N GLY A 325 -77.96 -36.83 -8.93
CA GLY A 325 -76.78 -36.01 -9.24
C GLY A 325 -75.44 -36.65 -8.87
N LEU A 326 -75.44 -37.96 -8.56
CA LEU A 326 -74.29 -38.71 -8.05
C LEU A 326 -73.13 -38.70 -9.03
N LYS A 327 -73.42 -38.93 -10.32
CA LYS A 327 -72.41 -39.00 -11.37
C LYS A 327 -71.69 -37.67 -11.59
N ASP A 328 -72.44 -36.57 -11.56
CA ASP A 328 -71.88 -35.22 -11.71
C ASP A 328 -71.07 -34.83 -10.48
N ALA A 329 -71.59 -35.09 -9.27
CA ALA A 329 -70.87 -34.86 -8.02
C ALA A 329 -69.56 -35.65 -7.97
N MET A 330 -69.60 -36.94 -8.31
CA MET A 330 -68.43 -37.82 -8.30
C MET A 330 -67.36 -37.41 -9.31
N ASP A 331 -67.77 -37.00 -10.53
CA ASP A 331 -66.85 -36.46 -11.53
C ASP A 331 -66.22 -35.13 -11.05
N THR A 332 -66.99 -34.24 -10.42
CA THR A 332 -66.44 -33.00 -9.84
C THR A 332 -65.46 -33.25 -8.69
N VAL A 333 -65.77 -34.19 -7.81
CA VAL A 333 -64.93 -34.55 -6.66
C VAL A 333 -63.64 -35.21 -7.13
N HIS A 334 -63.70 -36.16 -8.06
CA HIS A 334 -62.51 -36.80 -8.61
C HIS A 334 -61.59 -35.79 -9.33
N LYS A 335 -62.19 -34.84 -10.06
CA LYS A 335 -61.49 -33.71 -10.68
C LYS A 335 -60.82 -32.79 -9.66
N TYR A 336 -61.47 -32.50 -8.53
CA TYR A 336 -60.90 -31.66 -7.47
C TYR A 336 -59.85 -32.40 -6.62
N ASN A 337 -60.01 -33.70 -6.40
CA ASN A 337 -59.04 -34.52 -5.68
C ASN A 337 -57.71 -34.71 -6.41
N GLN A 338 -57.64 -34.42 -7.72
CA GLN A 338 -56.34 -34.27 -8.39
C GLN A 338 -55.44 -33.18 -7.76
N LEU A 339 -56.05 -32.16 -7.13
CA LEU A 339 -55.38 -31.09 -6.40
C LEU A 339 -55.28 -31.38 -4.90
N MET A 340 -56.28 -32.01 -4.28
CA MET A 340 -56.33 -32.21 -2.83
C MET A 340 -55.57 -33.47 -2.36
N ARG A 341 -55.39 -34.47 -3.23
CA ARG A 341 -54.60 -35.68 -2.93
C ARG A 341 -53.11 -35.33 -2.83
N ASP A 342 -52.44 -35.90 -1.83
CA ASP A 342 -51.00 -35.72 -1.54
C ASP A 342 -50.56 -34.26 -1.29
N PHE A 343 -51.45 -33.42 -0.76
CA PHE A 343 -51.14 -32.01 -0.52
C PHE A 343 -50.12 -31.82 0.64
N PRO A 344 -48.98 -31.15 0.43
CA PRO A 344 -47.88 -31.08 1.41
C PRO A 344 -48.09 -30.03 2.52
N LEU A 345 -49.27 -29.98 3.14
CA LEU A 345 -49.56 -29.04 4.25
C LEU A 345 -48.82 -29.44 5.55
N ASN A 346 -48.67 -30.74 5.78
CA ASN A 346 -48.08 -31.27 7.01
C ASN A 346 -46.62 -30.83 7.21
N GLU A 347 -45.88 -30.62 6.12
CA GLU A 347 -44.50 -30.11 6.19
C GLU A 347 -44.44 -28.67 6.71
N LEU A 348 -45.47 -27.85 6.46
CA LEU A 348 -45.57 -26.50 7.03
C LEU A 348 -45.93 -26.55 8.52
N LEU A 349 -46.94 -27.35 8.89
CA LEU A 349 -47.44 -27.43 10.27
C LEU A 349 -46.43 -28.08 11.24
N SER A 350 -45.61 -29.00 10.73
CA SER A 350 -44.55 -29.67 11.49
C SER A 350 -43.21 -28.93 11.46
N ALA A 351 -43.09 -27.81 10.74
CA ALA A 351 -41.86 -27.06 10.65
C ALA A 351 -41.47 -26.43 11.99
N THR A 352 -40.22 -26.66 12.40
CA THR A 352 -39.60 -26.13 13.62
C THR A 352 -38.67 -24.94 13.35
N ASP A 353 -38.23 -24.78 12.10
CA ASP A 353 -37.19 -23.85 11.69
C ASP A 353 -37.66 -23.02 10.49
N LEU A 354 -37.14 -21.78 10.36
CA LEU A 354 -37.48 -20.88 9.26
C LEU A 354 -37.12 -21.45 7.87
N ASP A 355 -36.03 -22.21 7.79
CA ASP A 355 -35.59 -22.83 6.53
C ASP A 355 -36.58 -23.93 6.08
N LYS A 356 -37.08 -24.74 7.01
CA LYS A 356 -38.12 -25.75 6.71
C LYS A 356 -39.45 -25.11 6.34
N ILE A 357 -39.80 -23.98 6.96
CA ILE A 357 -40.98 -23.20 6.56
C ILE A 357 -40.82 -22.73 5.11
N GLN A 358 -39.64 -22.20 4.74
CA GLN A 358 -39.36 -21.77 3.38
C GLN A 358 -39.47 -22.93 2.36
N GLU A 359 -38.91 -24.10 2.68
CA GLU A 359 -39.04 -25.30 1.85
C GLU A 359 -40.50 -25.76 1.72
N ALA A 360 -41.25 -25.79 2.83
CA ALA A 360 -42.66 -26.17 2.83
C ALA A 360 -43.51 -25.22 1.97
N VAL A 361 -43.27 -23.92 2.03
CA VAL A 361 -43.94 -22.93 1.17
C VAL A 361 -43.65 -23.20 -0.31
N ALA A 362 -42.40 -23.49 -0.68
CA ALA A 362 -42.05 -23.83 -2.05
C ALA A 362 -42.72 -25.13 -2.53
N LEU A 363 -42.78 -26.15 -1.67
CA LEU A 363 -43.48 -27.41 -1.97
C LEU A 363 -44.98 -27.21 -2.16
N ILE A 364 -45.63 -26.43 -1.29
CA ILE A 364 -47.05 -26.12 -1.36
C ILE A 364 -47.40 -25.37 -2.65
N PHE A 365 -46.69 -24.27 -2.96
CA PHE A 365 -46.96 -23.52 -4.19
C PHE A 365 -46.55 -24.29 -5.45
N GLY A 366 -45.49 -25.09 -5.40
CA GLY A 366 -45.11 -26.00 -6.49
C GLY A 366 -46.22 -27.02 -6.78
N HIS A 367 -46.84 -27.58 -5.74
CA HIS A 367 -47.99 -28.47 -5.88
C HIS A 367 -49.20 -27.75 -6.50
N ILE A 368 -49.59 -26.60 -5.95
CA ILE A 368 -50.71 -25.79 -6.45
C ILE A 368 -50.48 -25.40 -7.92
N ASN A 369 -49.32 -24.85 -8.26
CA ASN A 369 -49.04 -24.34 -9.61
C ASN A 369 -49.04 -25.44 -10.68
N ARG A 370 -48.57 -26.65 -10.33
CA ARG A 370 -48.57 -27.80 -11.25
C ARG A 370 -49.97 -28.40 -11.39
N LYS A 371 -50.68 -28.62 -10.28
CA LYS A 371 -51.96 -29.34 -10.25
C LYS A 371 -53.14 -28.46 -10.63
N LEU A 372 -53.13 -27.16 -10.34
CA LEU A 372 -54.19 -26.23 -10.73
C LEU A 372 -54.33 -26.13 -12.26
N LYS A 373 -53.25 -26.35 -13.03
CA LYS A 373 -53.33 -26.40 -14.50
C LYS A 373 -54.08 -27.64 -15.01
N LEU A 374 -54.05 -28.74 -14.25
CA LEU A 374 -54.61 -30.04 -14.60
C LEU A 374 -56.04 -30.22 -14.08
N SER A 375 -56.34 -29.73 -12.88
CA SER A 375 -57.64 -29.89 -12.23
C SER A 375 -58.57 -28.69 -12.51
N PRO A 376 -59.85 -28.88 -12.86
CA PRO A 376 -60.83 -27.80 -13.06
C PRO A 376 -61.30 -27.16 -11.75
N TYR A 377 -60.44 -27.06 -10.74
CA TYR A 377 -60.77 -26.44 -9.46
C TYR A 377 -61.06 -24.94 -9.62
N PRO A 378 -62.18 -24.40 -9.09
CA PRO A 378 -62.58 -23.02 -9.31
C PRO A 378 -61.56 -22.02 -8.75
N THR A 379 -61.21 -21.02 -9.55
CA THR A 379 -60.27 -19.99 -9.09
C THR A 379 -60.85 -19.20 -7.90
N ARG A 380 -62.18 -19.02 -7.84
CA ARG A 380 -62.89 -18.39 -6.71
C ARG A 380 -62.69 -19.11 -5.37
N ARG A 381 -62.55 -20.44 -5.36
CA ARG A 381 -62.26 -21.23 -4.14
C ARG A 381 -60.77 -21.36 -3.85
N THR A 382 -59.93 -21.15 -4.86
CA THR A 382 -58.47 -21.23 -4.72
C THR A 382 -57.91 -20.01 -3.98
N LEU A 383 -58.48 -18.82 -4.16
CA LEU A 383 -58.00 -17.60 -3.48
C LEU A 383 -58.17 -17.68 -1.95
N PRO A 384 -59.35 -18.07 -1.40
CA PRO A 384 -59.49 -18.27 0.04
C PRO A 384 -58.65 -19.44 0.58
N LEU A 385 -58.38 -20.47 -0.23
CA LEU A 385 -57.46 -21.55 0.17
C LEU A 385 -56.03 -21.03 0.37
N VAL A 386 -55.54 -20.18 -0.53
CA VAL A 386 -54.23 -19.53 -0.38
C VAL A 386 -54.23 -18.56 0.81
N GLU A 387 -55.36 -17.90 1.08
CA GLU A 387 -55.51 -17.07 2.28
C GLU A 387 -55.45 -17.91 3.57
N ALA A 388 -56.09 -19.09 3.61
CA ALA A 388 -56.01 -20.03 4.73
C ALA A 388 -54.58 -20.55 4.93
N ILE A 389 -53.87 -20.91 3.85
CA ILE A 389 -52.44 -21.28 3.91
C ILE A 389 -51.61 -20.10 4.44
N SER A 390 -51.96 -18.86 4.10
CA SER A 390 -51.29 -17.68 4.66
C SER A 390 -51.57 -17.50 6.17
N ARG A 391 -52.71 -17.95 6.69
CA ARG A 391 -52.99 -17.95 8.15
C ARG A 391 -52.14 -19.03 8.83
N ASP A 392 -52.13 -20.24 8.29
CA ASP A 392 -51.30 -21.35 8.79
C ASP A 392 -49.80 -20.97 8.80
N PHE A 393 -49.33 -20.31 7.72
CA PHE A 393 -47.97 -19.79 7.62
C PHE A 393 -47.66 -18.71 8.68
N ASN A 394 -48.60 -17.80 8.93
CA ASN A 394 -48.46 -16.77 9.96
C ASN A 394 -48.33 -17.39 11.36
N ASP A 395 -49.17 -18.36 11.68
CA ASP A 395 -49.20 -18.99 13.00
C ASP A 395 -47.94 -19.82 13.25
N GLN A 396 -47.43 -20.51 12.23
CA GLN A 396 -46.16 -21.23 12.30
C GLN A 396 -44.97 -20.28 12.45
N LEU A 397 -44.95 -19.16 11.72
CA LEU A 397 -43.93 -18.13 11.89
C LEU A 397 -43.95 -17.52 13.29
N LEU A 398 -45.13 -17.20 13.82
CA LEU A 398 -45.28 -16.70 15.19
C LEU A 398 -44.75 -17.72 16.20
N ARG A 399 -45.11 -19.00 16.06
CA ARG A 399 -44.63 -20.07 16.96
C ARG A 399 -43.10 -20.16 16.98
N VAL A 400 -42.47 -20.16 15.80
CA VAL A 400 -40.99 -20.23 15.69
C VAL A 400 -40.34 -18.95 16.22
N LEU A 401 -40.83 -17.77 15.84
CA LEU A 401 -40.24 -16.49 16.25
C LEU A 401 -40.38 -16.20 17.75
N THR A 402 -41.51 -16.57 18.37
CA THR A 402 -41.75 -16.40 19.81
C THR A 402 -40.78 -17.27 20.63
N SER A 403 -40.44 -18.47 20.15
CA SER A 403 -39.47 -19.36 20.83
C SER A 403 -38.07 -18.73 20.96
N HIS A 404 -37.69 -17.86 20.03
CA HIS A 404 -36.36 -17.25 20.00
C HIS A 404 -36.21 -16.00 20.89
N ARG A 405 -37.28 -15.47 21.49
CA ARG A 405 -37.26 -14.25 22.34
C ARG A 405 -36.40 -13.13 21.74
N LEU A 406 -36.84 -12.57 20.62
CA LEU A 406 -36.03 -11.72 19.73
C LEU A 406 -35.20 -10.65 20.46
N LEU A 407 -35.77 -9.88 21.38
CA LEU A 407 -35.05 -8.80 22.09
C LEU A 407 -33.99 -9.26 23.12
N TYR A 408 -33.98 -10.53 23.50
CA TYR A 408 -32.99 -11.09 24.43
C TYR A 408 -31.77 -11.67 23.70
N THR A 409 -31.93 -12.04 22.43
CA THR A 409 -30.82 -12.58 21.63
C THR A 409 -29.75 -11.51 21.37
N PRO A 410 -28.48 -11.86 21.11
CA PRO A 410 -27.47 -10.92 20.61
C PRO A 410 -27.80 -10.41 19.19
N TYR A 411 -27.29 -9.22 18.82
CA TYR A 411 -27.63 -8.58 17.53
C TYR A 411 -27.26 -9.43 16.31
N GLU A 412 -26.09 -10.09 16.29
CA GLU A 412 -25.66 -10.90 15.15
C GLU A 412 -26.61 -12.08 14.87
N THR A 413 -27.01 -12.79 15.93
CA THR A 413 -27.98 -13.89 15.84
C THR A 413 -29.35 -13.35 15.42
N PHE A 414 -29.76 -12.20 15.95
CA PHE A 414 -30.99 -11.53 15.55
C PHE A 414 -30.98 -11.12 14.07
N GLU A 415 -29.91 -10.50 13.57
CA GLU A 415 -29.83 -10.05 12.17
C GLU A 415 -29.89 -11.24 11.21
N ARG A 416 -29.25 -12.36 11.57
CA ARG A 416 -29.35 -13.61 10.81
C ARG A 416 -30.79 -14.13 10.77
N LEU A 417 -31.45 -14.24 11.94
CA LEU A 417 -32.83 -14.70 12.04
C LEU A 417 -33.82 -13.79 11.28
N MET A 418 -33.66 -12.46 11.39
CA MET A 418 -34.51 -11.51 10.65
C MET A 418 -34.24 -11.55 9.15
N THR A 419 -33.00 -11.76 8.73
CA THR A 419 -32.66 -11.89 7.30
C THR A 419 -33.27 -13.18 6.73
N GLN A 420 -33.23 -14.29 7.48
CA GLN A 420 -33.92 -15.52 7.13
C GLN A 420 -35.43 -15.32 7.07
N ALA A 421 -36.06 -14.70 8.07
CA ALA A 421 -37.49 -14.42 8.05
C ALA A 421 -37.91 -13.55 6.85
N VAL A 422 -37.13 -12.50 6.52
CA VAL A 422 -37.35 -11.67 5.32
C VAL A 422 -37.15 -12.48 4.03
N ALA A 423 -36.21 -13.43 4.00
CA ALA A 423 -36.06 -14.35 2.87
C ALA A 423 -37.29 -15.26 2.74
N THR A 424 -37.83 -15.79 3.83
CA THR A 424 -39.07 -16.58 3.84
C THR A 424 -40.26 -15.77 3.30
N PHE A 425 -40.43 -14.51 3.73
CA PHE A 425 -41.46 -13.62 3.15
C PHE A 425 -41.26 -13.35 1.66
N ARG A 426 -40.02 -13.13 1.21
CA ARG A 426 -39.72 -12.96 -0.23
C ARG A 426 -40.05 -14.22 -1.03
N THR A 427 -39.73 -15.39 -0.50
CA THR A 427 -40.11 -16.64 -1.16
C THR A 427 -41.61 -16.79 -1.25
N TRP A 428 -42.36 -16.43 -0.21
CA TRP A 428 -43.82 -16.40 -0.29
C TRP A 428 -44.30 -15.43 -1.38
N ASP A 429 -43.79 -14.19 -1.40
CA ASP A 429 -44.17 -13.17 -2.38
C ASP A 429 -43.89 -13.60 -3.83
N ASP A 430 -42.74 -14.22 -4.09
CA ASP A 430 -42.34 -14.68 -5.41
C ASP A 430 -43.21 -15.87 -5.88
N HIS A 431 -43.46 -16.85 -5.00
CA HIS A 431 -44.35 -17.98 -5.32
C HIS A 431 -45.82 -17.55 -5.42
N SER A 432 -46.25 -16.56 -4.63
CA SER A 432 -47.59 -15.95 -4.73
C SER A 432 -47.77 -15.22 -6.06
N LYS A 433 -46.77 -14.47 -6.53
CA LYS A 433 -46.79 -13.86 -7.88
C LYS A 433 -46.89 -14.92 -8.97
N GLU A 434 -46.08 -15.98 -8.88
CA GLU A 434 -46.16 -17.10 -9.82
C GLU A 434 -47.56 -17.73 -9.82
N PHE A 435 -48.13 -17.97 -8.64
CA PHE A 435 -49.51 -18.45 -8.48
C PHE A 435 -50.52 -17.51 -9.13
N THR A 436 -50.42 -16.18 -8.95
CA THR A 436 -51.35 -15.24 -9.62
C THR A 436 -51.26 -15.33 -11.14
N ASN A 437 -50.07 -15.57 -11.71
CA ASN A 437 -49.91 -15.76 -13.15
C ASN A 437 -50.56 -17.08 -13.61
N VAL A 438 -50.34 -18.17 -12.87
CA VAL A 438 -50.97 -19.46 -13.14
C VAL A 438 -52.49 -19.39 -13.02
N ALA A 439 -53.02 -18.69 -12.01
CA ALA A 439 -54.46 -18.47 -11.83
C ALA A 439 -55.07 -17.65 -12.98
N ARG A 440 -54.38 -16.59 -13.45
CA ARG A 440 -54.81 -15.84 -14.65
C ARG A 440 -54.84 -16.72 -15.90
N ASP A 441 -53.81 -17.53 -16.10
CA ASP A 441 -53.72 -18.44 -17.24
C ASP A 441 -54.77 -19.56 -17.18
N ALA A 442 -55.06 -20.08 -15.99
CA ALA A 442 -56.13 -21.05 -15.78
C ALA A 442 -57.51 -20.45 -16.09
N MET A 443 -57.80 -19.23 -15.61
CA MET A 443 -59.04 -18.51 -15.93
C MET A 443 -59.19 -18.26 -17.43
N ARG A 444 -58.12 -17.83 -18.11
CA ARG A 444 -58.13 -17.60 -19.57
C ARG A 444 -58.39 -18.89 -20.35
N LYS A 445 -57.70 -19.99 -20.01
CA LYS A 445 -57.86 -21.27 -20.69
C LYS A 445 -59.26 -21.87 -20.50
N ARG A 446 -59.93 -21.58 -19.39
CA ARG A 446 -61.25 -22.11 -19.04
C ARG A 446 -62.42 -21.21 -19.41
N ASN A 447 -62.15 -19.99 -19.88
CA ASN A 447 -63.17 -18.99 -20.18
C ASN A 447 -64.08 -18.68 -18.97
N GLU A 448 -63.51 -18.70 -17.75
CA GLU A 448 -64.24 -18.34 -16.52
C GLU A 448 -64.50 -16.83 -16.46
N LYS A 449 -65.59 -16.42 -15.80
CA LYS A 449 -65.91 -14.99 -15.59
C LYS A 449 -64.74 -14.30 -14.89
N PHE A 450 -64.36 -13.12 -15.36
CA PHE A 450 -63.25 -12.36 -14.77
C PHE A 450 -63.54 -12.01 -13.31
N ILE A 451 -62.70 -12.51 -12.40
CA ILE A 451 -62.67 -12.18 -10.98
C ILE A 451 -61.35 -11.46 -10.70
N PRO A 452 -61.36 -10.31 -9.99
CA PRO A 452 -60.14 -9.68 -9.52
C PRO A 452 -59.35 -10.62 -8.61
N ILE A 453 -58.16 -11.05 -9.06
CA ILE A 453 -57.24 -11.87 -8.25
C ILE A 453 -56.54 -10.94 -7.27
N LYS A 454 -57.10 -10.81 -6.05
CA LYS A 454 -56.48 -10.09 -4.93
C LYS A 454 -56.40 -11.03 -3.74
N VAL A 455 -55.21 -11.57 -3.49
CA VAL A 455 -54.91 -12.33 -2.27
C VAL A 455 -54.50 -11.32 -1.21
N VAL A 456 -55.20 -11.30 -0.07
CA VAL A 456 -54.79 -10.49 1.10
C VAL A 456 -54.07 -11.44 2.06
N PRO A 457 -52.73 -11.38 2.15
CA PRO A 457 -52.00 -12.28 3.05
C PRO A 457 -52.22 -11.87 4.50
N ALA A 458 -52.55 -12.85 5.35
CA ALA A 458 -52.71 -12.64 6.79
C ALA A 458 -51.40 -12.22 7.47
N HIS A 459 -50.25 -12.71 6.98
CA HIS A 459 -48.93 -12.41 7.52
C HIS A 459 -48.39 -11.01 7.15
N ALA A 460 -49.11 -10.22 6.33
CA ALA A 460 -48.62 -8.91 5.88
C ALA A 460 -48.31 -7.96 7.04
N LYS A 461 -49.20 -7.91 8.04
CA LYS A 461 -49.01 -7.07 9.23
C LYS A 461 -47.79 -7.51 10.04
N LEU A 462 -47.56 -8.82 10.16
CA LEU A 462 -46.39 -9.38 10.83
C LEU A 462 -45.10 -9.08 10.05
N GLN A 463 -45.14 -9.15 8.72
CA GLN A 463 -44.01 -8.82 7.85
C GLN A 463 -43.60 -7.35 7.99
N ASP A 464 -44.55 -6.43 8.00
CA ASP A 464 -44.28 -5.00 8.23
C ASP A 464 -43.70 -4.78 9.63
N ARG A 465 -44.24 -5.47 10.64
CA ARG A 465 -43.74 -5.45 12.01
C ARG A 465 -42.29 -5.95 12.13
N ILE A 466 -41.94 -7.06 11.47
CA ILE A 466 -40.59 -7.63 11.46
C ILE A 466 -39.60 -6.71 10.75
N ARG A 467 -40.00 -6.12 9.62
CA ARG A 467 -39.18 -5.11 8.92
C ARG A 467 -38.92 -3.91 9.82
N TYR A 468 -39.97 -3.40 10.46
CA TYR A 468 -39.87 -2.32 11.41
C TYR A 468 -38.93 -2.65 12.57
N LEU A 469 -39.11 -3.81 13.20
CA LEU A 469 -38.27 -4.27 14.31
C LEU A 469 -36.80 -4.41 13.90
N ARG A 470 -36.53 -4.92 12.70
CA ARG A 470 -35.17 -5.04 12.16
C ARG A 470 -34.50 -3.67 12.03
N ASP A 471 -35.20 -2.71 11.43
CA ASP A 471 -34.69 -1.36 11.23
C ASP A 471 -34.52 -0.62 12.56
N TRP A 472 -35.51 -0.71 13.45
CA TRP A 472 -35.46 -0.18 14.81
C TRP A 472 -34.26 -0.73 15.58
N ARG A 473 -34.05 -2.04 15.56
CA ARG A 473 -32.95 -2.68 16.29
C ARG A 473 -31.59 -2.37 15.68
N LYS A 474 -31.51 -2.21 14.35
CA LYS A 474 -30.29 -1.72 13.68
C LYS A 474 -29.96 -0.29 14.10
N GLN A 475 -30.95 0.59 14.22
CA GLN A 475 -30.76 1.95 14.72
C GLN A 475 -30.37 1.99 16.20
N HIS A 476 -30.87 1.05 17.01
CA HIS A 476 -30.47 0.87 18.40
C HIS A 476 -29.01 0.41 18.52
N GLU A 477 -28.62 -0.64 17.78
CA GLU A 477 -27.24 -1.15 17.79
C GLU A 477 -26.24 -0.09 17.31
N GLN A 478 -26.59 0.68 16.28
CA GLN A 478 -25.78 1.82 15.82
C GLN A 478 -25.59 2.85 16.93
N LEU A 479 -26.63 3.16 17.71
CA LEU A 479 -26.53 4.06 18.84
C LEU A 479 -25.63 3.47 19.94
N ALA A 480 -25.86 2.22 20.34
CA ALA A 480 -25.12 1.52 21.40
C ALA A 480 -23.62 1.38 21.09
N VAL A 481 -23.26 0.97 19.87
CA VAL A 481 -21.87 0.84 19.42
C VAL A 481 -21.13 2.18 19.43
N MET A 482 -21.86 3.29 19.25
CA MET A 482 -21.28 4.63 19.17
C MET A 482 -21.21 5.32 20.53
N THR A 483 -22.13 5.01 21.44
CA THR A 483 -22.05 5.42 22.85
C THR A 483 -21.02 4.61 23.63
N GLY A 484 -20.66 3.41 23.17
CA GLY A 484 -19.64 2.57 23.79
C GLY A 484 -18.23 3.19 23.81
N PRO A 485 -17.40 2.88 24.83
CA PRO A 485 -16.11 3.53 25.08
C PRO A 485 -15.07 3.35 23.97
N THR A 486 -15.20 2.33 23.12
CA THR A 486 -14.19 1.87 22.17
C THR A 486 -14.17 2.61 20.82
N LYS A 487 -15.22 3.35 20.42
CA LYS A 487 -15.29 4.02 19.10
C LYS A 487 -15.24 5.54 19.12
N GLY A 488 -14.73 6.11 20.20
CA GLY A 488 -13.99 7.36 20.13
C GLY A 488 -14.53 8.51 20.95
N LEU A 489 -15.58 8.34 21.75
CA LEU A 489 -16.03 9.36 22.72
C LEU A 489 -15.30 9.30 24.08
N GLY A 490 -14.51 8.26 24.35
CA GLY A 490 -13.76 8.06 25.60
C GLY A 490 -12.38 8.74 25.67
N GLY A 491 -12.03 9.58 24.70
CA GLY A 491 -10.79 10.36 24.72
C GLY A 491 -11.11 11.82 25.02
N VAL A 492 -10.67 12.29 26.20
CA VAL A 492 -10.87 13.61 26.80
C VAL A 492 -12.16 13.75 27.62
N GLY A 493 -12.01 13.58 28.94
CA GLY A 493 -12.98 14.05 29.93
C GLY A 493 -13.74 12.95 30.67
N VAL A 494 -13.06 12.24 31.59
CA VAL A 494 -13.73 11.57 32.72
C VAL A 494 -14.21 12.60 33.77
N ASP A 495 -13.93 13.89 33.56
CA ASP A 495 -14.02 14.94 34.59
C ASP A 495 -15.10 16.02 34.37
N MET A 496 -16.22 15.69 33.72
CA MET A 496 -17.34 16.64 33.69
C MET A 496 -18.68 15.92 33.69
N GLY A 497 -19.12 15.45 34.87
CA GLY A 497 -20.52 15.28 35.30
C GLY A 497 -21.57 14.88 34.26
N GLY A 498 -21.22 14.05 33.28
CA GLY A 498 -22.09 13.63 32.19
C GLY A 498 -22.54 12.22 32.48
N MET A 499 -23.86 12.03 32.62
CA MET A 499 -24.49 10.71 32.68
C MET A 499 -23.88 9.77 31.63
N ASP A 500 -23.68 8.51 32.03
CA ASP A 500 -23.17 7.48 31.13
C ASP A 500 -24.19 7.24 30.01
N MET A 501 -23.87 7.76 28.81
CA MET A 501 -24.71 7.60 27.62
C MET A 501 -24.99 6.12 27.31
N GLU A 502 -24.03 5.22 27.61
CA GLU A 502 -24.21 3.80 27.41
C GLU A 502 -25.25 3.23 28.39
N ALA A 503 -25.19 3.65 29.66
CA ALA A 503 -26.17 3.26 30.67
C ALA A 503 -27.59 3.72 30.30
N GLU A 504 -27.77 4.97 29.83
CA GLU A 504 -29.09 5.46 29.41
C GLU A 504 -29.66 4.67 28.21
N VAL A 505 -28.83 4.36 27.21
CA VAL A 505 -29.24 3.56 26.04
C VAL A 505 -29.60 2.14 26.45
N LYS A 506 -28.81 1.54 27.36
CA LYS A 506 -29.05 0.20 27.89
C LYS A 506 -30.33 0.13 28.71
N GLU A 507 -30.58 1.09 29.60
CA GLU A 507 -31.83 1.15 30.36
C GLU A 507 -33.06 1.36 29.46
N ALA A 508 -32.93 2.19 28.42
CA ALA A 508 -34.01 2.37 27.45
C ALA A 508 -34.33 1.05 26.72
N TYR A 509 -33.31 0.22 26.44
CA TYR A 509 -33.51 -1.10 25.84
C TYR A 509 -34.12 -2.13 26.80
N GLU A 510 -33.75 -2.10 28.08
CA GLU A 510 -34.31 -2.99 29.10
C GLU A 510 -35.82 -2.80 29.28
N PHE A 511 -36.32 -1.58 29.12
CA PHE A 511 -37.77 -1.32 29.09
C PHE A 511 -38.45 -2.06 27.94
N MET A 512 -37.81 -2.09 26.77
CA MET A 512 -38.35 -2.74 25.58
C MET A 512 -38.41 -4.26 25.69
N LYS A 513 -37.45 -4.88 26.37
CA LYS A 513 -37.37 -6.34 26.54
C LYS A 513 -38.58 -6.95 27.25
N ARG A 514 -39.30 -6.16 28.05
CA ARG A 514 -40.44 -6.62 28.85
C ARG A 514 -41.75 -6.78 28.05
N ILE A 515 -41.75 -6.34 26.80
CA ILE A 515 -42.94 -6.27 25.95
C ILE A 515 -42.90 -7.38 24.91
N ASP A 516 -44.05 -7.97 24.61
CA ASP A 516 -44.19 -8.85 23.46
C ASP A 516 -44.20 -8.03 22.16
N VAL A 517 -43.13 -8.15 21.40
CA VAL A 517 -42.91 -7.39 20.17
C VAL A 517 -43.71 -7.95 19.00
N LEU A 518 -44.03 -9.25 19.06
CA LEU A 518 -44.62 -10.01 17.96
C LEU A 518 -46.15 -9.96 17.99
N ASP A 519 -46.76 -9.40 19.04
CA ASP A 519 -48.21 -9.19 19.08
C ASP A 519 -48.61 -8.05 18.12
N VAL A 520 -49.41 -8.42 17.11
CA VAL A 520 -49.92 -7.52 16.07
C VAL A 520 -51.40 -7.15 16.30
N SER A 521 -51.94 -7.49 17.48
CA SER A 521 -53.26 -7.06 17.92
C SER A 521 -53.36 -5.53 18.03
N THR A 522 -54.58 -4.99 18.11
CA THR A 522 -54.79 -3.56 18.36
C THR A 522 -54.12 -3.12 19.66
N ASP A 523 -54.26 -3.94 20.70
CA ASP A 523 -53.76 -3.67 22.04
C ASP A 523 -52.23 -3.78 22.08
N GLY A 524 -51.66 -4.77 21.38
CA GLY A 524 -50.21 -4.94 21.22
C GLY A 524 -49.55 -3.76 20.49
N ASN A 525 -50.23 -3.19 19.48
CA ASN A 525 -49.74 -2.00 18.79
C ASN A 525 -49.74 -0.75 19.70
N GLU A 526 -50.77 -0.55 20.52
CA GLU A 526 -50.81 0.57 21.48
C GLU A 526 -49.69 0.46 22.53
N ILE A 527 -49.49 -0.75 23.08
CA ILE A 527 -48.41 -1.03 24.05
C ILE A 527 -47.05 -0.75 23.40
N TRP A 528 -46.84 -1.19 22.15
CA TRP A 528 -45.59 -0.91 21.44
C TRP A 528 -45.37 0.59 21.21
N VAL A 529 -46.39 1.32 20.74
CA VAL A 529 -46.25 2.76 20.47
C VAL A 529 -45.95 3.53 21.75
N ALA A 530 -46.60 3.17 22.87
CA ALA A 530 -46.31 3.77 24.17
C ALA A 530 -44.85 3.52 24.59
N ALA A 531 -44.37 2.29 24.41
CA ALA A 531 -43.00 1.93 24.77
C ALA A 531 -41.95 2.54 23.85
N GLU A 532 -42.27 2.64 22.56
CA GLU A 532 -41.45 3.31 21.59
C GLU A 532 -41.32 4.80 21.88
N ASN A 533 -42.40 5.47 22.29
CA ASN A 533 -42.37 6.86 22.71
C ASN A 533 -41.47 7.05 23.95
N ALA A 534 -41.58 6.16 24.94
CA ALA A 534 -40.70 6.19 26.11
C ALA A 534 -39.22 5.95 25.75
N TYR A 535 -38.95 5.02 24.83
CA TYR A 535 -37.61 4.77 24.29
C TYR A 535 -37.08 6.00 23.54
N ASN A 536 -37.88 6.58 22.64
CA ASN A 536 -37.51 7.76 21.83
C ASN A 536 -37.26 8.99 22.69
N GLU A 537 -37.97 9.18 23.81
CA GLU A 537 -37.70 10.28 24.75
C GLU A 537 -36.32 10.14 25.41
N ARG A 538 -35.96 8.93 25.87
CA ARG A 538 -34.63 8.66 26.44
C ARG A 538 -33.54 8.80 25.37
N VAL A 539 -33.75 8.25 24.19
CA VAL A 539 -32.82 8.39 23.05
C VAL A 539 -32.65 9.85 22.63
N ALA A 540 -33.70 10.67 22.68
CA ALA A 540 -33.59 12.09 22.37
C ALA A 540 -32.65 12.84 23.33
N ARG A 541 -32.58 12.44 24.61
CA ARG A 541 -31.62 13.01 25.59
C ARG A 541 -30.19 12.65 25.21
N VAL A 542 -29.95 11.38 24.87
CA VAL A 542 -28.65 10.90 24.37
C VAL A 542 -28.26 11.60 23.06
N GLU A 543 -29.20 11.77 22.12
CA GLU A 543 -28.96 12.50 20.87
C GLU A 543 -28.52 13.95 21.12
N ASN A 544 -29.14 14.66 22.07
CA ASN A 544 -28.74 16.03 22.42
C ASN A 544 -27.32 16.09 23.00
N GLN A 545 -26.94 15.10 23.83
CA GLN A 545 -25.56 14.99 24.35
C GLN A 545 -24.55 14.67 23.24
N ILE A 546 -24.92 13.80 22.30
CA ILE A 546 -24.10 13.51 21.11
C ILE A 546 -23.93 14.78 20.26
N ILE A 547 -25.00 15.56 20.05
CA ILE A 547 -24.96 16.83 19.31
C ILE A 547 -23.98 17.80 19.97
N ALA A 548 -24.01 17.95 21.29
CA ALA A 548 -23.09 18.81 22.03
C ALA A 548 -21.63 18.37 21.82
N ARG A 549 -21.32 17.09 22.05
CA ARG A 549 -19.96 16.54 21.88
C ARG A 549 -19.46 16.60 20.44
N LEU A 550 -20.36 16.43 19.47
CA LEU A 550 -20.02 16.52 18.05
C LEU A 550 -19.74 17.96 17.63
N ARG A 551 -20.48 18.94 18.16
CA ARG A 551 -20.17 20.37 17.98
C ARG A 551 -18.82 20.75 18.57
N ASP A 552 -18.51 20.29 19.78
CA ASP A 552 -17.21 20.57 20.41
C ASP A 552 -16.04 19.96 19.61
N ARG A 553 -16.20 18.74 19.08
CA ARG A 553 -15.19 18.08 18.25
C ARG A 553 -15.04 18.68 16.86
N LEU A 554 -16.12 19.17 16.27
CA LEU A 554 -16.05 19.88 14.99
C LEU A 554 -15.49 21.31 15.18
N GLY A 555 -15.82 21.97 16.30
CA GLY A 555 -15.28 23.28 16.64
C GLY A 555 -13.79 23.27 16.99
N THR A 556 -13.25 22.14 17.44
CA THR A 556 -11.81 21.96 17.70
C THR A 556 -11.00 21.55 16.47
N ALA A 557 -11.65 21.06 15.40
CA ALA A 557 -10.96 20.65 14.18
C ALA A 557 -10.51 21.88 13.37
N ARG A 558 -9.20 21.94 13.05
CA ARG A 558 -8.64 23.07 12.28
C ARG A 558 -8.62 22.84 10.78
N ASN A 559 -8.73 21.58 10.35
CA ASN A 559 -8.60 21.18 8.95
C ASN A 559 -9.84 20.39 8.49
N ALA A 560 -10.28 20.63 7.25
CA ALA A 560 -11.37 19.88 6.61
C ALA A 560 -11.10 18.37 6.64
N ASN A 561 -9.84 17.92 6.50
CA ASN A 561 -9.49 16.50 6.60
C ASN A 561 -9.77 15.89 7.99
N GLU A 562 -9.55 16.66 9.06
CA GLU A 562 -9.84 16.21 10.43
C GLU A 562 -11.36 16.17 10.67
N MET A 563 -12.07 17.17 10.16
CA MET A 563 -13.52 17.17 10.13
C MET A 563 -14.06 15.93 9.37
N PHE A 564 -13.59 15.62 8.16
CA PHE A 564 -13.97 14.39 7.44
C PHE A 564 -13.71 13.12 8.25
N ARG A 565 -12.59 13.06 8.99
CA ARG A 565 -12.29 11.91 9.86
C ARG A 565 -13.30 11.79 11.00
N VAL A 566 -13.71 12.90 11.60
CA VAL A 566 -14.77 12.94 12.61
C VAL A 566 -16.10 12.48 11.97
N PHE A 567 -16.48 13.04 10.82
CA PHE A 567 -17.71 12.67 10.11
C PHE A 567 -17.78 11.18 9.74
N SER A 568 -16.68 10.60 9.23
CA SER A 568 -16.63 9.18 8.86
C SER A 568 -16.90 8.24 10.04
N LYS A 569 -16.50 8.64 11.26
CA LYS A 569 -16.78 7.87 12.48
C LYS A 569 -18.24 7.97 12.91
N PHE A 570 -18.91 9.07 12.59
CA PHE A 570 -20.29 9.35 12.96
C PHE A 570 -21.31 9.08 11.85
N ASN A 571 -20.88 8.54 10.70
CA ASN A 571 -21.73 8.33 9.52
C ASN A 571 -23.02 7.54 9.84
N ALA A 572 -22.94 6.53 10.72
CA ALA A 572 -24.11 5.75 11.13
C ALA A 572 -25.19 6.55 11.88
N LEU A 573 -24.86 7.70 12.47
CA LEU A 573 -25.84 8.56 13.16
C LEU A 573 -26.51 9.58 12.25
N PHE A 574 -26.01 9.80 11.03
CA PHE A 574 -26.56 10.81 10.12
C PHE A 574 -27.92 10.42 9.53
N VAL A 575 -28.38 9.19 9.78
CA VAL A 575 -29.76 8.76 9.52
C VAL A 575 -30.75 9.51 10.43
N ARG A 576 -30.31 9.98 11.61
CA ARG A 576 -31.18 10.65 12.60
C ARG A 576 -31.37 12.13 12.24
N PRO A 577 -32.63 12.60 12.07
CA PRO A 577 -32.92 13.98 11.64
C PRO A 577 -32.36 15.06 12.56
N LYS A 578 -32.38 14.86 13.88
CA LYS A 578 -31.87 15.86 14.85
C LYS A 578 -30.36 16.07 14.73
N ILE A 579 -29.60 14.98 14.64
CA ILE A 579 -28.15 15.01 14.47
C ILE A 579 -27.81 15.61 13.11
N ARG A 580 -28.52 15.21 12.04
CA ARG A 580 -28.35 15.77 10.69
C ARG A 580 -28.60 17.28 10.65
N GLY A 581 -29.66 17.76 11.29
CA GLY A 581 -29.99 19.18 11.37
C GLY A 581 -28.90 20.00 12.07
N ALA A 582 -28.34 19.47 13.16
CA ALA A 582 -27.29 20.14 13.91
C ALA A 582 -25.95 20.27 13.17
N ILE A 583 -25.74 19.46 12.12
CA ILE A 583 -24.49 19.36 11.37
C ILE A 583 -24.54 20.11 10.03
N SER A 584 -25.73 20.51 9.58
CA SER A 584 -25.94 21.15 8.27
C SER A 584 -25.05 22.38 8.02
N GLU A 585 -24.69 23.14 9.05
CA GLU A 585 -23.79 24.30 8.94
C GLU A 585 -22.37 23.89 8.52
N TYR A 586 -21.84 22.81 9.11
CA TYR A 586 -20.51 22.28 8.79
C TYR A 586 -20.48 21.53 7.45
N GLN A 587 -21.62 21.01 6.98
CA GLN A 587 -21.70 20.36 5.67
C GLN A 587 -21.35 21.34 4.54
N THR A 588 -21.86 22.57 4.59
CA THR A 588 -21.56 23.61 3.59
C THR A 588 -20.06 23.92 3.55
N GLN A 589 -19.43 24.10 4.70
CA GLN A 589 -17.98 24.35 4.80
C GLN A 589 -17.15 23.21 4.22
N LEU A 590 -17.54 21.95 4.48
CA LEU A 590 -16.85 20.78 3.93
C LEU A 590 -17.01 20.63 2.42
N ILE A 591 -18.18 20.95 1.89
CA ILE A 591 -18.44 20.93 0.46
C ILE A 591 -17.63 22.01 -0.26
N ASP A 592 -17.52 23.21 0.31
CA ASP A 592 -16.72 24.27 -0.28
C ASP A 592 -15.22 23.95 -0.22
N SER A 593 -14.74 23.34 0.86
CA SER A 593 -13.36 22.81 0.92
C SER A 593 -13.11 21.73 -0.15
N VAL A 594 -14.05 20.83 -0.40
CA VAL A 594 -13.92 19.82 -1.46
C VAL A 594 -13.95 20.45 -2.84
N LYS A 595 -14.79 21.46 -3.08
CA LYS A 595 -14.78 22.23 -4.34
C LYS A 595 -13.42 22.89 -4.58
N GLU A 596 -12.82 23.50 -3.55
CA GLU A 596 -11.48 24.07 -3.67
C GLU A 596 -10.42 23.02 -3.99
N ASP A 597 -10.48 21.86 -3.34
CA ASP A 597 -9.56 20.75 -3.62
C ASP A 597 -9.74 20.19 -5.04
N ILE A 598 -10.98 20.09 -5.54
CA ILE A 598 -11.26 19.71 -6.92
C ILE A 598 -10.75 20.78 -7.90
N LYS A 599 -10.92 22.07 -7.60
CA LYS A 599 -10.34 23.16 -8.40
C LYS A 599 -8.81 23.06 -8.45
N ARG A 600 -8.14 22.79 -7.33
CA ARG A 600 -6.69 22.54 -7.28
C ARG A 600 -6.29 21.33 -8.14
N LEU A 601 -7.07 20.24 -8.14
CA LEU A 601 -6.84 19.12 -9.05
C LEU A 601 -7.01 19.53 -10.52
N HIS A 602 -7.99 20.37 -10.81
CA HIS A 602 -8.25 20.88 -12.15
C HIS A 602 -7.10 21.76 -12.66
N ASP A 603 -6.58 22.64 -11.80
CA ASP A 603 -5.44 23.50 -12.14
C ASP A 603 -4.15 22.70 -12.30
N LYS A 604 -3.95 21.66 -11.47
CA LYS A 604 -2.87 20.67 -11.68
C LYS A 604 -3.01 19.95 -13.02
N PHE A 605 -4.22 19.62 -13.45
CA PHE A 605 -4.43 18.99 -14.75
C PHE A 605 -4.17 19.96 -15.92
N LYS A 606 -4.57 21.23 -15.78
CA LYS A 606 -4.37 22.27 -16.81
C LYS A 606 -2.91 22.54 -17.14
N THR A 607 -2.02 22.50 -16.14
CA THR A 607 -0.58 22.71 -16.36
C THR A 607 0.07 21.61 -17.20
N GLN A 608 -0.67 20.52 -17.48
CA GLN A 608 -0.24 19.34 -18.22
C GLN A 608 0.94 18.61 -17.57
N TYR A 609 1.01 17.30 -17.79
CA TYR A 609 2.07 16.50 -17.19
C TYR A 609 3.48 16.93 -17.62
N ARG A 610 3.68 17.27 -18.91
CA ARG A 610 5.01 17.59 -19.46
C ARG A 610 5.66 18.83 -18.85
N PHE A 611 4.88 19.82 -18.43
CA PHE A 611 5.37 21.07 -17.82
C PHE A 611 5.29 21.05 -16.30
N SER A 612 4.87 19.92 -15.71
CA SER A 612 4.78 19.75 -14.27
C SER A 612 6.09 19.23 -13.70
N GLU A 613 6.41 19.62 -12.46
CA GLU A 613 7.47 19.00 -11.65
C GLU A 613 7.34 17.47 -11.57
N ALA A 614 6.12 16.94 -11.69
CA ALA A 614 5.86 15.51 -11.74
C ALA A 614 6.60 14.81 -12.88
N TYR A 615 6.82 15.49 -14.02
CA TYR A 615 7.61 14.95 -15.13
C TYR A 615 9.07 14.76 -14.73
N HIS A 616 9.71 15.80 -14.21
CA HIS A 616 11.09 15.73 -13.75
C HIS A 616 11.27 14.69 -12.64
N MET A 617 10.34 14.66 -11.66
CA MET A 617 10.36 13.67 -10.59
C MET A 617 10.18 12.24 -11.10
N SER A 618 9.31 12.02 -12.07
CA SER A 618 9.10 10.70 -12.67
C SER A 618 10.33 10.24 -13.47
N GLN A 619 11.00 11.15 -14.18
CA GLN A 619 12.22 10.86 -14.91
C GLN A 619 13.36 10.48 -13.95
N MET A 620 13.50 11.19 -12.83
CA MET A 620 14.46 10.85 -11.77
C MET A 620 14.16 9.49 -11.10
N ARG A 621 12.91 9.02 -11.16
CA ARG A 621 12.48 7.71 -10.64
C ARG A 621 12.45 6.62 -11.72
N ASP A 622 13.10 6.84 -12.86
CA ASP A 622 13.14 5.88 -13.97
C ASP A 622 11.76 5.50 -14.55
N LEU A 623 10.80 6.41 -14.48
CA LEU A 623 9.51 6.27 -15.13
C LEU A 623 9.53 6.97 -16.49
N PRO A 624 9.34 6.22 -17.59
CA PRO A 624 9.21 6.80 -18.92
C PRO A 624 8.01 7.75 -19.05
N PRO A 625 8.09 8.73 -19.98
CA PRO A 625 7.14 9.83 -20.10
C PRO A 625 5.69 9.37 -20.33
N ILE A 626 5.47 8.31 -21.12
CA ILE A 626 4.11 7.86 -21.46
C ILE A 626 3.51 7.10 -20.29
N SER A 627 4.28 6.18 -19.70
CA SER A 627 3.84 5.45 -18.50
C SER A 627 3.62 6.38 -17.30
N GLY A 628 4.46 7.39 -17.15
CA GLY A 628 4.34 8.41 -16.10
C GLY A 628 3.13 9.32 -16.29
N ALA A 629 2.81 9.72 -17.53
CA ALA A 629 1.60 10.48 -17.85
C ALA A 629 0.32 9.70 -17.49
N ILE A 630 0.29 8.39 -17.78
CA ILE A 630 -0.83 7.51 -17.44
C ILE A 630 -0.97 7.35 -15.92
N ILE A 631 0.14 7.13 -15.20
CA ILE A 631 0.13 7.03 -13.72
C ILE A 631 -0.37 8.33 -13.11
N TRP A 632 0.12 9.47 -13.60
CA TRP A 632 -0.28 10.80 -13.12
C TRP A 632 -1.77 11.05 -13.34
N ALA A 633 -2.31 10.78 -14.53
CA ALA A 633 -3.74 10.91 -14.83
C ALA A 633 -4.61 9.99 -13.96
N ARG A 634 -4.20 8.72 -13.79
CA ARG A 634 -4.89 7.77 -12.89
C ARG A 634 -4.83 8.19 -11.43
N GLN A 635 -3.73 8.80 -10.98
CA GLN A 635 -3.61 9.29 -9.62
C GLN A 635 -4.55 10.47 -9.36
N ILE A 636 -4.72 11.37 -10.32
CA ILE A 636 -5.71 12.44 -10.25
C ILE A 636 -7.13 11.86 -10.22
N ASP A 637 -7.44 10.84 -11.04
CA ASP A 637 -8.75 10.16 -11.00
C ASP A 637 -9.01 9.49 -9.65
N ARG A 638 -8.02 8.82 -9.05
CA ARG A 638 -8.12 8.23 -7.70
C ARG A 638 -8.35 9.29 -6.62
N GLN A 639 -7.67 10.42 -6.71
CA GLN A 639 -7.88 11.54 -5.78
C GLN A 639 -9.28 12.12 -5.94
N LEU A 640 -9.74 12.31 -7.18
CA LEU A 640 -11.11 12.75 -7.47
C LEU A 640 -12.14 11.79 -6.88
N GLN A 641 -11.98 10.47 -7.06
CA GLN A 641 -12.86 9.46 -6.46
C GLN A 641 -12.83 9.51 -4.93
N THR A 642 -11.67 9.74 -4.33
CA THR A 642 -11.55 9.89 -2.88
C THR A 642 -12.31 11.13 -2.39
N TYR A 643 -12.23 12.25 -3.11
CA TYR A 643 -13.01 13.44 -2.81
C TYR A 643 -14.52 13.21 -3.01
N MET A 644 -14.94 12.50 -4.06
CA MET A 644 -16.34 12.12 -4.25
C MET A 644 -16.85 11.21 -3.12
N LYS A 645 -16.04 10.26 -2.66
CA LYS A 645 -16.35 9.43 -1.50
C LYS A 645 -16.49 10.26 -0.22
N ARG A 646 -15.66 11.29 -0.03
CA ARG A 646 -15.80 12.21 1.11
C ARG A 646 -17.09 13.02 1.04
N VAL A 647 -17.54 13.42 -0.15
CA VAL A 647 -18.84 14.08 -0.34
C VAL A 647 -19.99 13.12 0.00
N GLU A 648 -19.88 11.86 -0.42
CA GLU A 648 -20.81 10.79 -0.03
C GLU A 648 -20.83 10.55 1.48
N ASP A 649 -19.68 10.57 2.15
CA ASP A 649 -19.58 10.43 3.61
C ASP A 649 -20.24 11.61 4.38
N VAL A 650 -20.30 12.82 3.79
CA VAL A 650 -20.88 14.02 4.43
C VAL A 650 -22.39 14.13 4.23
N LEU A 651 -22.88 13.79 3.03
CA LEU A 651 -24.28 13.96 2.64
C LEU A 651 -25.07 12.64 2.65
N GLY A 652 -24.39 11.51 2.86
CA GLY A 652 -24.94 10.17 2.78
C GLY A 652 -25.15 9.68 1.35
N SER A 653 -25.82 8.54 1.20
CA SER A 653 -26.09 7.89 -0.10
C SER A 653 -27.03 8.66 -1.03
N GLY A 654 -27.52 9.84 -0.62
CA GLY A 654 -28.40 10.73 -1.38
C GLY A 654 -27.78 12.07 -1.75
N TRP A 655 -26.44 12.21 -1.69
CA TRP A 655 -25.74 13.46 -2.03
C TRP A 655 -26.04 13.96 -3.45
N GLU A 656 -26.45 13.07 -4.34
CA GLU A 656 -26.82 13.40 -5.72
C GLU A 656 -28.09 14.25 -5.85
N HIS A 657 -28.98 14.22 -4.85
CA HIS A 657 -30.23 14.99 -4.86
C HIS A 657 -30.06 16.42 -4.35
N TYR A 658 -28.92 16.72 -3.76
CA TYR A 658 -28.58 18.08 -3.37
C TYR A 658 -28.11 18.88 -4.58
N ALA A 659 -28.57 20.13 -4.71
CA ALA A 659 -28.20 21.00 -5.83
C ALA A 659 -26.67 21.15 -5.98
N GLU A 660 -25.94 21.25 -4.86
CA GLU A 660 -24.47 21.34 -4.87
C GLU A 660 -23.78 20.00 -5.18
N GLY A 661 -24.36 18.88 -4.74
CA GLY A 661 -23.88 17.54 -5.07
C GLY A 661 -24.10 17.19 -6.54
N GLN A 662 -25.23 17.58 -7.12
CA GLN A 662 -25.52 17.36 -8.54
C GLN A 662 -24.56 18.14 -9.46
N LYS A 663 -24.21 19.39 -9.09
CA LYS A 663 -23.17 20.17 -9.78
C LYS A 663 -21.80 19.51 -9.67
N LEU A 664 -21.41 19.05 -8.49
CA LEU A 664 -20.15 18.34 -8.29
C LEU A 664 -20.09 17.02 -9.08
N LYS A 665 -21.22 16.30 -9.19
CA LYS A 665 -21.32 15.08 -9.98
C LYS A 665 -21.15 15.36 -11.48
N SER A 666 -21.76 16.41 -12.01
CA SER A 666 -21.61 16.77 -13.43
C SER A 666 -20.20 17.26 -13.75
N GLU A 667 -19.61 18.10 -12.89
CA GLU A 667 -18.23 18.59 -13.01
C GLU A 667 -17.21 17.44 -12.91
N SER A 668 -17.38 16.53 -11.95
CA SER A 668 -16.50 15.37 -11.78
C SER A 668 -16.63 14.36 -12.92
N ALA A 669 -17.84 14.11 -13.43
CA ALA A 669 -18.03 13.24 -14.60
C ALA A 669 -17.37 13.84 -15.86
N ALA A 670 -17.52 15.15 -16.07
CA ALA A 670 -16.85 15.85 -17.17
C ALA A 670 -15.33 15.83 -17.02
N PHE A 671 -14.81 16.02 -15.80
CA PHE A 671 -13.37 15.96 -15.53
C PHE A 671 -12.82 14.54 -15.73
N ARG A 672 -13.55 13.51 -15.27
CA ARG A 672 -13.18 12.10 -15.46
C ARG A 672 -13.09 11.70 -16.93
N LYS A 673 -14.00 12.21 -17.78
CA LYS A 673 -13.94 11.98 -19.23
C LYS A 673 -12.66 12.57 -19.85
N LYS A 674 -12.14 13.69 -19.31
CA LYS A 674 -10.87 14.29 -19.76
C LYS A 674 -9.63 13.57 -19.21
N LEU A 675 -9.77 12.80 -18.14
CA LEU A 675 -8.71 12.01 -17.51
C LEU A 675 -8.56 10.60 -18.11
N ASP A 676 -9.29 10.27 -19.18
CA ASP A 676 -9.17 8.97 -19.82
C ASP A 676 -7.75 8.78 -20.39
N THR A 677 -7.17 7.63 -20.08
CA THR A 677 -5.78 7.28 -20.42
C THR A 677 -5.67 6.49 -21.72
N ARG A 678 -6.80 6.02 -22.28
CA ARG A 678 -6.84 5.27 -23.55
C ARG A 678 -6.23 6.04 -24.73
N PRO A 679 -6.54 7.34 -24.96
CA PRO A 679 -5.97 8.06 -26.10
C PRO A 679 -4.44 8.16 -26.05
N VAL A 680 -3.87 8.25 -24.85
CA VAL A 680 -2.40 8.29 -24.64
C VAL A 680 -1.78 6.93 -24.97
N TYR A 681 -2.44 5.84 -24.58
CA TYR A 681 -2.02 4.47 -24.90
C TYR A 681 -2.12 4.18 -26.41
N ASP A 682 -3.18 4.61 -27.08
CA ASP A 682 -3.37 4.38 -28.52
C ASP A 682 -2.34 5.16 -29.35
N ALA A 683 -2.03 6.40 -28.96
CA ALA A 683 -0.97 7.19 -29.57
C ALA A 683 0.40 6.52 -29.42
N TRP A 684 0.70 5.97 -28.25
CA TRP A 684 1.92 5.21 -27.99
C TRP A 684 2.03 3.95 -28.86
N LEU A 685 0.94 3.18 -28.97
CA LEU A 685 0.88 1.97 -29.79
C LEU A 685 1.16 2.30 -31.27
N HIS A 686 0.56 3.39 -31.76
CA HIS A 686 0.75 3.87 -33.13
C HIS A 686 2.19 4.33 -33.39
N ASP A 687 2.80 5.04 -32.45
CA ASP A 687 4.19 5.50 -32.55
C ASP A 687 5.19 4.36 -32.57
N ILE A 688 4.96 3.29 -31.79
CA ILE A 688 5.82 2.10 -31.77
C ILE A 688 5.69 1.31 -33.06
N ASN A 689 4.47 1.08 -33.56
CA ASN A 689 4.26 0.30 -34.78
C ASN A 689 4.84 0.98 -36.04
N ARG A 690 5.02 2.31 -36.03
CA ARG A 690 5.67 3.05 -37.12
C ARG A 690 7.20 2.92 -37.12
N ARG A 691 7.81 2.50 -36.02
CA ARG A 691 9.27 2.45 -35.87
C ARG A 691 9.73 1.00 -35.87
N ASP A 692 10.80 0.72 -36.60
CA ASP A 692 11.48 -0.56 -36.45
C ASP A 692 12.36 -0.51 -35.19
N MET A 693 11.84 -1.09 -34.11
CA MET A 693 12.50 -1.12 -32.79
C MET A 693 13.30 -2.42 -32.57
N GLY A 694 13.64 -3.13 -33.65
CA GLY A 694 14.43 -4.36 -33.59
C GLY A 694 15.86 -4.11 -33.13
N VAL A 695 16.35 -4.93 -32.19
CA VAL A 695 17.75 -4.92 -31.75
C VAL A 695 18.59 -5.65 -32.81
N SER A 696 18.85 -5.00 -33.93
CA SER A 696 19.65 -5.54 -35.04
C SER A 696 20.67 -4.50 -35.50
N GLY A 697 21.85 -4.95 -35.93
CA GLY A 697 22.92 -4.07 -36.40
C GLY A 697 24.27 -4.30 -35.73
N ARG A 698 25.27 -3.51 -36.14
CA ARG A 698 26.64 -3.56 -35.58
C ARG A 698 26.65 -3.00 -34.16
N LEU A 699 27.59 -3.44 -33.31
CA LEU A 699 27.76 -2.94 -31.94
C LEU A 699 28.17 -1.46 -31.90
N LEU A 700 29.16 -1.12 -32.72
CA LEU A 700 29.77 0.20 -32.77
C LEU A 700 29.36 0.92 -34.06
N GLU A 701 29.04 2.19 -33.93
CA GLU A 701 28.74 3.12 -35.01
C GLU A 701 29.67 4.33 -34.89
N ILE A 702 30.07 4.88 -36.04
CA ILE A 702 30.82 6.13 -36.08
C ILE A 702 29.82 7.25 -36.36
N VAL A 703 29.56 8.07 -35.35
CA VAL A 703 28.64 9.21 -35.45
C VAL A 703 29.43 10.45 -35.84
N ARG A 704 28.98 11.14 -36.89
CA ARG A 704 29.56 12.41 -37.31
C ARG A 704 29.01 13.54 -36.43
N LEU A 705 29.88 14.21 -35.68
CA LEU A 705 29.53 15.39 -34.90
C LEU A 705 29.26 16.58 -35.83
N ARG A 706 28.31 17.45 -35.43
CA ARG A 706 27.96 18.66 -36.19
C ARG A 706 29.15 19.63 -36.39
N GLY A 707 30.21 19.51 -35.58
CA GLY A 707 31.45 20.30 -35.65
C GLY A 707 32.55 19.69 -36.54
N GLY A 708 32.29 18.60 -37.27
CA GLY A 708 33.26 18.03 -38.23
C GLY A 708 34.14 16.88 -37.71
N GLY A 709 34.03 16.50 -36.44
CA GLY A 709 34.69 15.32 -35.87
C GLY A 709 33.86 14.03 -36.00
N PHE A 710 34.51 12.88 -35.84
CA PHE A 710 33.87 11.57 -35.77
C PHE A 710 33.99 11.03 -34.34
N GLN A 711 32.87 10.58 -33.76
CA GLN A 711 32.85 9.97 -32.44
C GLN A 711 32.42 8.51 -32.56
N LEU A 712 33.12 7.63 -31.83
CA LEU A 712 32.68 6.26 -31.64
C LEU A 712 31.44 6.29 -30.72
N ALA A 713 30.34 5.70 -31.18
CA ALA A 713 29.14 5.50 -30.39
C ALA A 713 28.73 4.03 -30.43
N VAL A 714 27.97 3.60 -29.43
CA VAL A 714 27.32 2.30 -29.46
C VAL A 714 25.99 2.46 -30.20
N ASN A 715 25.74 1.62 -31.18
CA ASN A 715 24.49 1.60 -31.94
C ASN A 715 23.38 0.96 -31.09
N PHE A 716 22.87 1.71 -30.12
CA PHE A 716 21.77 1.29 -29.26
C PHE A 716 20.83 2.49 -29.05
N ASP A 717 19.66 2.44 -29.68
CA ASP A 717 18.70 3.53 -29.61
C ASP A 717 18.18 3.70 -28.17
N PRO A 718 18.31 4.89 -27.55
CA PRO A 718 17.72 5.18 -26.25
C PRO A 718 16.22 4.89 -26.14
N GLN A 719 15.49 4.91 -27.27
CA GLN A 719 14.07 4.57 -27.31
C GLN A 719 13.79 3.10 -27.02
N ILE A 720 14.74 2.20 -27.29
CA ILE A 720 14.63 0.79 -26.93
C ILE A 720 14.61 0.63 -25.40
N ILE A 721 15.37 1.48 -24.70
CA ILE A 721 15.37 1.54 -23.23
C ILE A 721 14.02 2.01 -22.70
N THR A 722 13.46 3.05 -23.31
CA THR A 722 12.14 3.55 -22.91
C THR A 722 11.06 2.51 -23.19
N LEU A 723 11.14 1.78 -24.31
CA LEU A 723 10.17 0.77 -24.72
C LEU A 723 9.97 -0.32 -23.66
N PHE A 724 11.03 -1.02 -23.24
CA PHE A 724 10.84 -2.11 -22.29
C PHE A 724 10.43 -1.62 -20.89
N LYS A 725 10.85 -0.41 -20.49
CA LYS A 725 10.40 0.25 -19.25
C LYS A 725 8.90 0.60 -19.34
N GLU A 726 8.43 1.09 -20.49
CA GLU A 726 7.02 1.40 -20.76
C GLU A 726 6.16 0.15 -20.80
N VAL A 727 6.58 -0.89 -21.54
CA VAL A 727 5.89 -2.17 -21.62
C VAL A 727 5.73 -2.79 -20.22
N ARG A 728 6.78 -2.78 -19.39
CA ARG A 728 6.69 -3.23 -17.99
C ARG A 728 5.61 -2.48 -17.21
N ASN A 729 5.63 -1.16 -17.29
CA ASN A 729 4.71 -0.32 -16.51
C ASN A 729 3.27 -0.39 -17.04
N LEU A 730 3.07 -0.57 -18.34
CA LEU A 730 1.77 -0.76 -18.97
C LEU A 730 1.16 -2.13 -18.64
N LEU A 731 1.97 -3.19 -18.65
CA LEU A 731 1.56 -4.52 -18.18
C LEU A 731 1.18 -4.48 -16.69
N TRP A 732 1.96 -3.80 -15.84
CA TRP A 732 1.63 -3.63 -14.42
C TRP A 732 0.32 -2.85 -14.21
N GLN A 733 -0.04 -1.99 -15.16
CA GLN A 733 -1.28 -1.22 -15.18
C GLN A 733 -2.45 -1.94 -15.88
N ASN A 734 -2.26 -3.22 -16.24
CA ASN A 734 -3.22 -4.10 -16.92
C ASN A 734 -3.66 -3.62 -18.31
N PHE A 735 -2.82 -2.89 -19.05
CA PHE A 735 -3.04 -2.61 -20.47
C PHE A 735 -2.65 -3.81 -21.34
N GLN A 736 -3.37 -4.02 -22.45
CA GLN A 736 -3.18 -5.15 -23.35
C GLN A 736 -2.12 -4.84 -24.42
N VAL A 737 -0.84 -5.07 -24.12
CA VAL A 737 0.25 -4.84 -25.08
C VAL A 737 0.39 -6.03 -26.05
N PRO A 738 0.49 -5.80 -27.38
CA PRO A 738 0.73 -6.87 -28.34
C PRO A 738 1.96 -7.74 -28.01
N HIS A 739 1.85 -9.04 -28.27
CA HIS A 739 2.91 -10.01 -27.96
C HIS A 739 4.22 -9.73 -28.72
N ALA A 740 4.15 -9.23 -29.96
CA ALA A 740 5.33 -8.86 -30.75
C ALA A 740 6.17 -7.78 -30.04
N ILE A 741 5.54 -6.67 -29.62
CA ILE A 741 6.19 -5.58 -28.87
C ILE A 741 6.72 -6.08 -27.52
N THR A 742 5.99 -6.99 -26.88
CA THR A 742 6.41 -7.59 -25.60
C THR A 742 7.66 -8.46 -25.76
N ASN A 743 7.78 -9.21 -26.86
CA ASN A 743 8.96 -10.00 -27.15
C ASN A 743 10.17 -9.11 -27.49
N MET A 744 9.97 -8.09 -28.34
CA MET A 744 11.00 -7.08 -28.63
C MET A 744 11.51 -6.40 -27.35
N ALA A 745 10.61 -6.02 -26.44
CA ALA A 745 10.97 -5.46 -25.14
C ALA A 745 11.75 -6.43 -24.25
N LYS A 746 11.45 -7.74 -24.29
CA LYS A 746 12.22 -8.77 -23.57
C LYS A 746 13.63 -8.91 -24.14
N ASP A 747 13.76 -8.93 -25.46
CA ASP A 747 15.06 -9.06 -26.13
C ASP A 747 15.94 -7.82 -25.87
N ALA A 748 15.36 -6.63 -25.98
CA ALA A 748 15.98 -5.38 -25.58
C ALA A 748 16.47 -5.37 -24.11
N LYS A 749 15.63 -5.84 -23.19
CA LYS A 749 15.98 -5.92 -21.76
C LYS A 749 17.16 -6.86 -21.50
N ARG A 750 17.31 -7.94 -22.28
CA ARG A 750 18.42 -8.91 -22.14
C ARG A 750 19.75 -8.28 -22.53
N VAL A 751 19.76 -7.52 -23.63
CA VAL A 751 20.97 -6.90 -24.18
C VAL A 751 21.39 -5.63 -23.42
N TYR A 752 20.42 -4.97 -22.76
CA TYR A 752 20.61 -3.68 -22.08
C TYR A 752 21.85 -3.58 -21.16
N PRO A 753 22.15 -4.52 -20.25
CA PRO A 753 23.31 -4.39 -19.35
C PRO A 753 24.65 -4.33 -20.11
N HIS A 754 24.76 -5.09 -21.21
CA HIS A 754 25.94 -5.10 -22.06
C HIS A 754 26.05 -3.81 -22.87
N ALA A 755 24.93 -3.30 -23.38
CA ALA A 755 24.89 -2.02 -24.10
C ALA A 755 25.28 -0.85 -23.19
N VAL A 756 24.78 -0.80 -21.94
CA VAL A 756 25.14 0.26 -20.99
C VAL A 756 26.62 0.22 -20.65
N SER A 757 27.15 -0.96 -20.35
CA SER A 757 28.59 -1.12 -20.06
C SER A 757 29.46 -0.69 -21.25
N LEU A 758 29.07 -1.03 -22.49
CA LEU A 758 29.76 -0.56 -23.69
C LEU A 758 29.61 0.95 -23.89
N MET A 759 28.44 1.53 -23.66
CA MET A 759 28.22 2.98 -23.80
C MET A 759 29.09 3.76 -22.80
N GLU A 760 29.19 3.29 -21.57
CA GLU A 760 30.06 3.87 -20.55
C GLU A 760 31.54 3.70 -20.91
N THR A 761 31.93 2.53 -21.41
CA THR A 761 33.30 2.27 -21.87
C THR A 761 33.68 3.15 -23.06
N VAL A 762 32.79 3.34 -24.04
CA VAL A 762 33.05 4.21 -25.20
C VAL A 762 33.07 5.68 -24.79
N ARG A 763 32.21 6.09 -23.85
CA ARG A 763 32.21 7.45 -23.31
C ARG A 763 33.49 7.75 -22.53
N THR A 764 33.91 6.85 -21.66
CA THR A 764 35.17 6.97 -20.91
C THR A 764 36.35 7.02 -21.87
N TYR A 765 36.41 6.13 -22.87
CA TYR A 765 37.41 6.18 -23.94
C TYR A 765 37.45 7.54 -24.65
N GLY A 766 36.30 8.07 -25.07
CA GLY A 766 36.21 9.38 -25.71
C GLY A 766 36.69 10.52 -24.81
N GLN A 767 36.27 10.53 -23.53
CA GLN A 767 36.74 11.51 -22.55
C GLN A 767 38.24 11.41 -22.29
N THR A 768 38.80 10.20 -22.24
CA THR A 768 40.24 10.00 -22.08
C THR A 768 41.00 10.46 -23.32
N LEU A 769 40.48 10.23 -24.54
CA LEU A 769 41.06 10.78 -25.76
C LEU A 769 41.05 12.31 -25.77
N ASP A 770 39.94 12.95 -25.39
CA ASP A 770 39.87 14.41 -25.28
C ASP A 770 40.91 14.93 -24.26
N LEU A 771 41.11 14.24 -23.13
CA LEU A 771 42.14 14.58 -22.15
C LEU A 771 43.56 14.43 -22.70
N ILE A 772 43.81 13.43 -23.54
CA ILE A 772 45.10 13.20 -24.20
C ILE A 772 45.35 14.28 -25.26
N GLU A 773 44.37 14.59 -26.11
CA GLU A 773 44.51 15.60 -27.18
C GLU A 773 44.73 17.02 -26.62
N ASN A 774 44.09 17.35 -25.50
CA ASN A 774 44.32 18.61 -24.79
C ASN A 774 45.74 18.71 -24.20
N ASN A 775 46.41 17.58 -23.93
CA ASN A 775 47.74 17.51 -23.34
C ASN A 775 48.75 16.83 -24.29
N LYS A 776 49.13 17.52 -25.36
CA LYS A 776 50.04 17.01 -26.40
C LYS A 776 51.36 16.39 -25.87
N MET A 777 51.88 16.88 -24.75
CA MET A 777 53.10 16.33 -24.13
C MET A 777 52.90 14.92 -23.54
N ILE A 778 51.67 14.55 -23.17
CA ILE A 778 51.32 13.27 -22.53
C ILE A 778 51.03 12.18 -23.58
N GLU A 779 50.71 12.59 -24.81
CA GLU A 779 50.36 11.68 -25.91
C GLU A 779 51.43 10.62 -26.16
N TRP A 780 52.71 10.98 -26.05
CA TRP A 780 53.83 10.06 -26.28
C TRP A 780 53.97 8.99 -25.19
N LEU A 781 53.65 9.33 -23.94
CA LEU A 781 53.80 8.45 -22.77
C LEU A 781 52.72 7.35 -22.73
N VAL A 782 51.53 7.67 -23.23
CA VAL A 782 50.33 6.80 -23.16
C VAL A 782 50.10 6.04 -24.47
N ALA A 783 50.99 6.18 -25.45
CA ALA A 783 50.83 5.64 -26.81
C ALA A 783 50.56 4.12 -26.86
N GLU A 784 51.24 3.32 -26.04
CA GLU A 784 51.05 1.86 -25.98
C GLU A 784 49.63 1.50 -25.53
N TYR A 785 49.16 2.09 -24.44
CA TYR A 785 47.82 1.86 -23.90
C TYR A 785 46.73 2.36 -24.86
N ARG A 786 46.99 3.46 -25.58
CA ARG A 786 46.09 3.98 -26.62
C ARG A 786 45.96 3.00 -27.79
N ASN A 787 47.07 2.41 -28.25
CA ASN A 787 47.08 1.43 -29.33
C ASN A 787 46.34 0.15 -28.94
N GLU A 788 46.49 -0.30 -27.69
CA GLU A 788 45.78 -1.47 -27.16
C GLU A 788 44.26 -1.24 -27.13
N ALA A 789 43.80 -0.07 -26.69
CA ALA A 789 42.39 0.31 -26.74
C ALA A 789 41.87 0.37 -28.20
N GLN A 790 42.64 0.94 -29.14
CA GLN A 790 42.28 0.99 -30.55
C GLN A 790 42.19 -0.41 -31.20
N ARG A 791 43.08 -1.33 -30.81
CA ARG A 791 43.04 -2.74 -31.24
C ARG A 791 41.74 -3.42 -30.83
N MET A 792 41.26 -3.15 -29.62
CA MET A 792 39.97 -3.66 -29.14
C MET A 792 38.78 -3.02 -29.86
N VAL A 793 38.83 -1.72 -30.17
CA VAL A 793 37.81 -1.06 -31.02
C VAL A 793 37.75 -1.73 -32.39
N GLY A 794 38.90 -2.00 -33.03
CA GLY A 794 38.96 -2.71 -34.31
C GLY A 794 38.34 -4.11 -34.27
N ARG A 795 38.52 -4.86 -33.18
CA ARG A 795 37.83 -6.14 -32.96
C ARG A 795 36.31 -5.96 -32.79
N GLY A 796 35.90 -4.90 -32.09
CA GLY A 796 34.49 -4.59 -31.79
C GLY A 796 33.65 -4.19 -33.00
N MET A 797 34.25 -3.58 -34.03
CA MET A 797 33.54 -3.14 -35.24
C MET A 797 32.90 -4.27 -36.04
N ASN A 798 33.41 -5.50 -35.92
CA ASN A 798 32.93 -6.67 -36.66
C ASN A 798 31.80 -7.44 -35.94
N ILE A 799 31.45 -7.05 -34.71
CA ILE A 799 30.43 -7.74 -33.90
C ILE A 799 29.05 -7.11 -34.12
N ARG A 800 28.01 -7.94 -34.18
CA ARG A 800 26.59 -7.54 -34.30
C ARG A 800 25.80 -7.88 -33.05
N TRP A 801 24.72 -7.15 -32.81
CA TRP A 801 23.80 -7.38 -31.69
C TRP A 801 23.07 -8.73 -31.77
N ASP A 802 22.86 -9.26 -32.99
CA ASP A 802 22.18 -10.54 -33.23
C ASP A 802 22.83 -11.70 -32.44
N TYR A 803 24.16 -11.65 -32.28
CA TYR A 803 24.90 -12.67 -31.53
C TYR A 803 24.62 -12.65 -30.03
N PHE A 804 24.26 -11.50 -29.45
CA PHE A 804 23.89 -11.39 -28.04
C PHE A 804 22.45 -11.85 -27.77
N VAL A 805 21.55 -11.73 -28.76
CA VAL A 805 20.16 -12.17 -28.66
C VAL A 805 20.06 -13.70 -28.82
N SER A 806 20.80 -14.27 -29.78
CA SER A 806 20.82 -15.72 -30.08
C SER A 806 21.41 -16.58 -28.94
N GLN A 807 22.28 -16.03 -28.09
CA GLN A 807 22.99 -16.78 -27.05
C GLN A 807 22.08 -17.33 -25.93
N TYR A 808 20.90 -16.73 -25.71
CA TYR A 808 20.01 -17.12 -24.60
C TYR A 808 18.91 -18.13 -24.98
N ASP A 809 18.55 -18.26 -26.26
CA ASP A 809 17.56 -19.26 -26.69
C ASP A 809 18.14 -20.68 -26.68
N THR A 810 19.45 -20.84 -26.94
CA THR A 810 20.14 -22.14 -26.94
C THR A 810 20.42 -22.69 -25.53
N ALA A 811 20.51 -21.82 -24.52
CA ALA A 811 20.86 -22.20 -23.15
C ALA A 811 19.76 -23.00 -22.41
N ARG A 812 18.55 -23.14 -22.96
CA ARG A 812 17.46 -23.91 -22.35
C ARG A 812 17.44 -25.40 -22.72
N TYR A 813 18.20 -25.83 -23.72
CA TYR A 813 18.10 -27.20 -24.25
C TYR A 813 19.41 -27.99 -24.35
N ILE A 814 20.58 -27.39 -24.09
CA ILE A 814 21.86 -28.12 -24.19
C ILE A 814 22.75 -27.82 -22.99
N SER A 815 23.12 -28.88 -22.27
CA SER A 815 24.10 -28.85 -21.18
C SER A 815 25.50 -28.59 -21.75
N ALA A 816 26.20 -27.62 -21.13
CA ALA A 816 27.63 -27.30 -21.21
C ALA A 816 28.45 -28.05 -22.27
N GLY A 817 28.81 -27.37 -23.37
CA GLY A 817 29.65 -27.99 -24.40
C GLY A 817 30.41 -27.11 -25.39
N ASP A 818 30.21 -25.79 -25.49
CA ASP A 818 31.02 -24.98 -26.42
C ASP A 818 31.34 -23.56 -25.89
N GLY A 819 32.62 -23.28 -25.66
CA GLY A 819 33.14 -22.01 -25.14
C GLY A 819 33.08 -20.83 -26.13
N ARG A 820 32.39 -20.99 -27.26
CA ARG A 820 32.22 -19.92 -28.28
C ARG A 820 31.21 -18.85 -27.84
N ASP A 821 30.23 -19.22 -27.01
CA ASP A 821 29.12 -18.34 -26.64
C ASP A 821 29.48 -17.28 -25.59
N ASN A 822 30.54 -17.50 -24.79
CA ASN A 822 31.02 -16.49 -23.83
C ASN A 822 31.97 -15.43 -24.43
N ARG A 823 32.41 -15.60 -25.69
CA ARG A 823 33.44 -14.73 -26.30
C ARG A 823 32.99 -13.29 -26.47
N HIS A 824 31.73 -13.06 -26.84
CA HIS A 824 31.19 -11.72 -27.07
C HIS A 824 30.93 -10.95 -25.77
N ILE A 825 30.53 -11.63 -24.69
CA ILE A 825 30.40 -11.04 -23.35
C ILE A 825 31.78 -10.79 -22.73
N GLN A 826 32.72 -11.71 -22.93
CA GLN A 826 34.12 -11.56 -22.51
C GLN A 826 34.77 -10.34 -23.18
N PHE A 827 34.51 -10.11 -24.48
CA PHE A 827 34.96 -8.92 -25.19
C PHE A 827 34.52 -7.61 -24.51
N VAL A 828 33.25 -7.51 -24.06
CA VAL A 828 32.75 -6.30 -23.37
C VAL A 828 33.54 -6.04 -22.08
N ARG A 829 33.83 -7.08 -21.31
CA ARG A 829 34.60 -6.97 -20.06
C ARG A 829 36.06 -6.63 -20.30
N GLU A 830 36.69 -7.27 -21.29
CA GLU A 830 38.08 -7.00 -21.68
C GLU A 830 38.23 -5.56 -22.19
N PHE A 831 37.29 -5.09 -23.01
CA PHE A 831 37.31 -3.71 -23.51
C PHE A 831 37.17 -2.70 -22.37
N ALA A 832 36.24 -2.92 -21.44
CA ALA A 832 36.08 -2.07 -20.26
C ALA A 832 37.35 -2.03 -19.40
N SER A 833 37.99 -3.17 -19.17
CA SER A 833 39.25 -3.25 -18.40
C SER A 833 40.39 -2.48 -19.05
N ILE A 834 40.55 -2.58 -20.38
CA ILE A 834 41.61 -1.89 -21.12
C ILE A 834 41.39 -0.38 -21.13
N VAL A 835 40.15 0.08 -21.31
CA VAL A 835 39.83 1.52 -21.26
C VAL A 835 39.98 2.08 -19.85
N SER A 836 39.60 1.35 -18.80
CA SER A 836 39.85 1.76 -17.42
C SER A 836 41.35 1.89 -17.14
N MET A 837 42.17 0.92 -17.58
CA MET A 837 43.63 1.00 -17.47
C MET A 837 44.19 2.23 -18.18
N LEU A 838 43.70 2.52 -19.40
CA LEU A 838 44.09 3.71 -20.14
C LEU A 838 43.72 5.00 -19.39
N GLN A 839 42.51 5.07 -18.81
CA GLN A 839 42.06 6.22 -18.03
C GLN A 839 42.93 6.43 -16.78
N ASP A 840 43.17 5.38 -16.00
CA ASP A 840 43.96 5.46 -14.76
C ASP A 840 45.40 5.90 -15.06
N LYS A 841 46.02 5.30 -16.07
CA LYS A 841 47.37 5.67 -16.53
C LYS A 841 47.43 7.10 -17.05
N THR A 842 46.43 7.53 -17.82
CA THR A 842 46.37 8.93 -18.32
C THR A 842 46.23 9.93 -17.18
N ASN A 843 45.34 9.68 -16.21
CA ASN A 843 45.16 10.57 -15.06
C ASN A 843 46.42 10.65 -14.19
N ASN A 844 47.07 9.52 -13.91
CA ASN A 844 48.32 9.50 -13.16
C ASN A 844 49.42 10.33 -13.85
N VAL A 845 49.56 10.21 -15.17
CA VAL A 845 50.54 11.02 -15.93
C VAL A 845 50.16 12.50 -15.93
N ILE A 846 48.87 12.83 -16.03
CA ILE A 846 48.40 14.22 -15.94
C ILE A 846 48.77 14.83 -14.58
N ASP A 847 48.53 14.13 -13.48
CA ASP A 847 48.82 14.64 -12.15
C ASP A 847 50.33 14.76 -11.90
N LEU A 848 51.12 13.77 -12.33
CA LEU A 848 52.58 13.85 -12.29
C LEU A 848 53.11 15.00 -13.17
N ASN A 849 52.54 15.22 -14.37
CA ASN A 849 52.94 16.32 -15.25
C ASN A 849 52.55 17.69 -14.68
N LYS A 850 51.43 17.80 -13.95
CA LYS A 850 51.07 19.03 -13.23
C LYS A 850 52.02 19.30 -12.08
N ASP A 851 52.39 18.27 -11.30
CA ASP A 851 53.36 18.41 -10.21
C ASP A 851 54.74 18.82 -10.74
N ILE A 852 55.18 18.21 -11.86
CA ILE A 852 56.42 18.57 -12.54
C ILE A 852 56.33 20.00 -13.10
N SER A 853 55.25 20.37 -13.78
CA SER A 853 55.07 21.73 -14.31
C SER A 853 55.04 22.78 -13.19
N ARG A 854 54.37 22.49 -12.07
CA ARG A 854 54.38 23.35 -10.87
C ARG A 854 55.79 23.47 -10.30
N ALA A 855 56.54 22.38 -10.20
CA ALA A 855 57.94 22.44 -9.75
C ALA A 855 58.82 23.28 -10.70
N VAL A 856 58.59 23.20 -12.01
CA VAL A 856 59.27 24.04 -13.02
C VAL A 856 58.86 25.52 -12.92
N GLU A 857 57.59 25.82 -12.61
CA GLU A 857 57.14 27.19 -12.33
C GLU A 857 57.70 27.71 -10.99
N GLU A 858 57.77 26.87 -9.96
CA GLU A 858 58.40 27.19 -8.67
C GLU A 858 59.89 27.50 -8.85
N LEU A 859 60.58 26.83 -9.78
CA LEU A 859 61.95 27.16 -10.19
C LEU A 859 62.09 28.62 -10.68
N SER A 860 61.04 29.18 -11.29
CA SER A 860 61.01 30.59 -11.73
C SER A 860 60.74 31.60 -10.61
N THR A 861 60.32 31.18 -9.42
CA THR A 861 59.93 32.08 -8.31
C THR A 861 60.70 31.86 -7.01
N CYS A 862 61.41 30.73 -6.88
CA CYS A 862 62.25 30.32 -5.76
C CYS A 862 63.25 31.40 -5.26
N PRO A 863 63.66 31.44 -3.97
CA PRO A 863 64.85 32.21 -3.60
C PRO A 863 66.07 31.74 -4.41
N TYR A 864 66.94 32.67 -4.80
CA TYR A 864 68.14 32.36 -5.57
C TYR A 864 69.21 31.70 -4.67
N SER A 865 69.03 30.41 -4.38
CA SER A 865 69.94 29.60 -3.59
C SER A 865 70.12 28.20 -4.19
N ALA A 866 71.32 27.63 -4.04
CA ALA A 866 71.65 26.32 -4.61
C ALA A 866 70.82 25.19 -3.96
N GLU A 867 70.54 25.30 -2.66
CA GLU A 867 69.77 24.31 -1.91
C GLU A 867 68.32 24.23 -2.40
N ALA A 868 67.68 25.39 -2.61
CA ALA A 868 66.28 25.43 -3.02
C ALA A 868 66.07 24.97 -4.47
N PHE A 869 66.99 25.31 -5.38
CA PHE A 869 66.98 24.74 -6.74
C PHE A 869 67.23 23.23 -6.75
N THR A 870 68.14 22.73 -5.90
CA THR A 870 68.43 21.28 -5.81
C THR A 870 67.25 20.50 -5.25
N GLU A 871 66.54 21.04 -4.24
CA GLU A 871 65.32 20.43 -3.71
C GLU A 871 64.23 20.30 -4.78
N LEU A 872 64.03 21.33 -5.61
CA LEU A 872 63.03 21.29 -6.69
C LEU A 872 63.43 20.31 -7.82
N LEU A 873 64.71 20.29 -8.21
CA LEU A 873 65.21 19.34 -9.22
C LEU A 873 65.14 17.89 -8.74
N THR A 874 65.38 17.63 -7.45
CA THR A 874 65.23 16.27 -6.88
C THR A 874 63.77 15.83 -6.82
N LYS A 875 62.81 16.73 -6.55
CA LYS A 875 61.38 16.45 -6.67
C LYS A 875 60.99 16.08 -8.11
N ILE A 876 61.49 16.84 -9.10
CA ILE A 876 61.26 16.55 -10.53
C ILE A 876 61.85 15.18 -10.90
N GLN A 877 63.08 14.89 -10.48
CA GLN A 877 63.73 13.60 -10.73
C GLN A 877 62.97 12.42 -10.09
N ALA A 878 62.50 12.57 -8.84
CA ALA A 878 61.71 11.53 -8.19
C ALA A 878 60.38 11.23 -8.93
N ALA A 879 59.76 12.25 -9.53
CA ALA A 879 58.57 12.08 -10.36
C ALA A 879 58.90 11.34 -11.67
N ILE A 880 60.06 11.61 -12.29
CA ILE A 880 60.55 10.90 -13.48
C ILE A 880 60.89 9.44 -13.16
N ASP A 881 61.55 9.19 -12.02
CA ASP A 881 61.88 7.83 -11.58
C ASP A 881 60.59 7.00 -11.36
N ARG A 882 59.52 7.63 -10.87
CA ARG A 882 58.20 7.01 -10.75
C ARG A 882 57.57 6.70 -12.11
N LEU A 883 57.69 7.60 -13.09
CA LEU A 883 57.24 7.32 -14.47
C LEU A 883 58.02 6.14 -15.10
N ASN A 884 59.32 6.04 -14.83
CA ASN A 884 60.12 4.92 -15.33
C ASN A 884 59.70 3.57 -14.71
N LEU A 885 59.47 3.52 -13.39
CA LEU A 885 58.98 2.32 -12.70
C LEU A 885 57.60 1.85 -13.21
N GLU A 886 56.75 2.78 -13.63
CA GLU A 886 55.41 2.48 -14.15
C GLU A 886 55.39 2.03 -15.63
N GLY A 887 56.54 2.07 -16.31
CA GLY A 887 56.75 1.54 -17.66
C GLY A 887 56.05 2.33 -18.77
N TYR A 888 56.11 3.66 -18.76
CA TYR A 888 55.57 4.48 -19.84
C TYR A 888 56.47 4.46 -21.09
N ALA A 889 55.85 4.48 -22.27
CA ALA A 889 56.57 4.48 -23.54
C ALA A 889 57.22 5.85 -23.82
N ASN A 890 58.33 5.89 -24.57
CA ASN A 890 58.95 7.14 -25.06
C ASN A 890 59.35 8.17 -23.98
N LEU A 891 59.66 7.72 -22.75
CA LEU A 891 60.03 8.61 -21.64
C LEU A 891 61.26 9.47 -21.96
N GLU A 892 62.24 8.94 -22.70
CA GLU A 892 63.49 9.66 -23.04
C GLU A 892 63.24 10.96 -23.80
N HIS A 893 62.39 10.92 -24.83
CA HIS A 893 62.05 12.11 -25.61
C HIS A 893 61.28 13.14 -24.78
N TRP A 894 60.40 12.68 -23.89
CA TRP A 894 59.64 13.56 -23.01
C TRP A 894 60.54 14.25 -21.97
N VAL A 895 61.49 13.50 -21.38
CA VAL A 895 62.48 14.05 -20.43
C VAL A 895 63.40 15.06 -21.11
N ALA A 896 63.80 14.83 -22.37
CA ALA A 896 64.62 15.79 -23.12
C ALA A 896 63.91 17.14 -23.34
N GLU A 897 62.61 17.14 -23.65
CA GLU A 897 61.84 18.38 -23.81
C GLU A 897 61.60 19.08 -22.46
N LEU A 898 61.37 18.32 -21.40
CA LEU A 898 61.27 18.87 -20.04
C LEU A 898 62.58 19.54 -19.60
N ASP A 899 63.70 18.89 -19.87
CA ASP A 899 65.03 19.39 -19.53
C ASP A 899 65.35 20.70 -20.27
N LYS A 900 65.00 20.78 -21.57
CA LYS A 900 65.10 22.03 -22.35
C LYS A 900 64.23 23.17 -21.77
N ARG A 901 63.03 22.86 -21.27
CA ARG A 901 62.18 23.85 -20.58
C ARG A 901 62.81 24.35 -19.28
N ILE A 902 63.43 23.46 -18.51
CA ILE A 902 64.12 23.82 -17.28
C ILE A 902 65.35 24.69 -17.57
N GLU A 903 66.10 24.34 -18.62
CA GLU A 903 67.23 25.13 -19.12
C GLU A 903 66.81 26.58 -19.45
N SER A 904 65.71 26.76 -20.19
CA SER A 904 65.18 28.09 -20.51
C SER A 904 64.76 28.88 -19.26
N THR A 905 64.15 28.23 -18.27
CA THR A 905 63.74 28.90 -17.02
C THR A 905 64.95 29.32 -16.19
N LEU A 906 65.96 28.45 -16.06
CA LEU A 906 67.19 28.75 -15.35
C LEU A 906 67.97 29.89 -16.03
N LEU A 907 67.98 29.94 -17.37
CA LEU A 907 68.58 31.02 -18.15
C LEU A 907 67.90 32.37 -17.87
N GLN A 908 66.57 32.43 -17.88
CA GLN A 908 65.82 33.65 -17.56
C GLN A 908 66.11 34.16 -16.14
N ARG A 909 66.25 33.23 -15.18
CA ARG A 909 66.57 33.56 -13.79
C ARG A 909 67.98 34.09 -13.64
N LEU A 910 68.93 33.51 -14.38
CA LEU A 910 70.31 33.99 -14.42
C LEU A 910 70.38 35.41 -15.02
N ILE A 911 69.62 35.69 -16.08
CA ILE A 911 69.50 37.06 -16.65
C ILE A 911 68.92 38.04 -15.63
N GLN A 912 67.85 37.67 -14.92
CA GLN A 912 67.23 38.55 -13.91
C GLN A 912 68.20 38.90 -12.78
N VAL A 913 68.94 37.93 -12.25
CA VAL A 913 69.91 38.16 -11.18
C VAL A 913 71.07 39.03 -11.64
N ILE A 914 71.55 38.86 -12.88
CA ILE A 914 72.57 39.75 -13.45
C ILE A 914 72.06 41.20 -13.51
N HIS A 915 70.81 41.42 -13.92
CA HIS A 915 70.21 42.75 -13.96
C HIS A 915 70.03 43.36 -12.57
N ILE A 916 69.56 42.58 -11.58
CA ILE A 916 69.38 43.07 -10.21
C ILE A 916 70.73 43.39 -9.59
N TRP A 917 71.73 42.53 -9.80
CA TRP A 917 73.11 42.79 -9.39
C TRP A 917 73.64 44.11 -9.99
N CYS A 918 73.44 44.36 -11.28
CA CYS A 918 73.80 45.65 -11.89
C CYS A 918 73.03 46.82 -11.26
N SER A 919 71.73 46.67 -10.99
CA SER A 919 70.90 47.75 -10.43
C SER A 919 71.29 48.10 -9.00
N GLU A 920 71.60 47.12 -8.15
CA GLU A 920 72.04 47.33 -6.77
C GLU A 920 73.47 47.88 -6.72
N PHE A 921 74.31 47.53 -7.70
CA PHE A 921 75.64 48.11 -7.84
C PHE A 921 75.61 49.61 -8.19
N ASP A 922 74.62 50.06 -8.97
CA ASP A 922 74.41 51.47 -9.32
C ASP A 922 73.63 52.26 -8.23
N ARG A 923 72.62 51.65 -7.60
CA ARG A 923 71.71 52.31 -6.63
C ARG A 923 72.39 52.91 -5.41
N ALA A 924 73.57 52.39 -5.05
CA ALA A 924 74.23 52.78 -3.82
C ALA A 924 74.75 54.24 -3.85
N ASP A 925 74.81 54.92 -5.01
CA ASP A 925 75.23 56.33 -5.10
C ASP A 925 74.20 57.35 -4.56
N ASP A 926 72.90 57.02 -4.50
CA ASP A 926 71.79 57.99 -4.28
C ASP A 926 71.26 58.06 -2.83
N ALA A 927 72.01 57.58 -1.83
CA ALA A 927 71.53 57.49 -0.45
C ALA A 927 71.56 58.80 0.36
N ASP A 928 71.81 59.96 -0.26
CA ASP A 928 71.79 61.26 0.42
C ASP A 928 71.03 62.32 -0.40
N GLY A 929 69.71 62.42 -0.18
CA GLY A 929 68.92 63.53 -0.74
C GLY A 929 67.42 63.26 -0.91
N ARG A 930 66.60 63.95 -0.11
CA ARG A 930 65.14 64.19 -0.30
C ARG A 930 64.21 62.98 -0.17
N ARG A 931 63.68 62.82 1.04
CA ARG A 931 62.28 62.43 1.23
C ARG A 931 61.40 63.63 0.87
N ASP A 932 60.66 63.54 -0.23
CA ASP A 932 59.42 64.29 -0.37
C ASP A 932 58.33 63.37 -0.98
N PRO A 933 57.12 63.33 -0.40
CA PRO A 933 56.03 62.45 -0.81
C PRO A 933 55.17 63.16 -1.86
N LEU A 934 54.64 62.41 -2.84
CA LEU A 934 53.29 62.52 -3.40
C LEU A 934 53.27 61.84 -4.79
N ILE A 935 52.30 60.94 -5.00
CA ILE A 935 51.16 61.12 -5.91
C ILE A 935 50.29 59.86 -5.80
N LYS A 936 49.15 60.02 -5.12
CA LYS A 936 48.04 59.06 -5.18
C LYS A 936 47.39 59.16 -6.56
N ARG A 937 47.50 58.12 -7.38
CA ARG A 937 46.49 57.81 -8.40
C ARG A 937 45.62 56.67 -7.88
N ARG A 938 44.34 56.96 -7.70
CA ARG A 938 43.27 55.99 -7.44
C ARG A 938 43.17 55.05 -8.64
N GLY A 939 43.28 53.76 -8.39
CA GLY A 939 43.04 52.74 -9.39
C GLY A 939 43.57 51.39 -8.91
N ASP A 940 42.65 50.63 -8.35
CA ASP A 940 42.70 49.17 -8.19
C ASP A 940 43.22 48.58 -6.86
N LYS A 941 42.25 48.06 -6.12
CA LYS A 941 42.39 47.23 -4.92
C LYS A 941 42.50 45.79 -5.41
N ARG A 942 43.71 45.33 -5.72
CA ARG A 942 44.12 43.91 -5.80
C ARG A 942 45.55 43.82 -6.32
N TYR A 943 46.53 44.15 -5.47
CA TYR A 943 47.90 43.62 -5.53
C TYR A 943 48.54 44.02 -4.19
N LYS A 944 48.24 43.20 -3.18
CA LYS A 944 48.91 43.25 -1.88
C LYS A 944 49.52 41.86 -1.68
N ASP A 945 50.52 41.58 -2.51
CA ASP A 945 51.51 40.50 -2.38
C ASP A 945 52.51 40.62 -3.54
N GLU A 946 53.19 41.76 -3.66
CA GLU A 946 54.58 41.70 -4.08
C GLU A 946 55.36 41.36 -2.82
N LYS A 947 55.43 40.05 -2.52
CA LYS A 947 56.54 39.51 -1.72
C LYS A 947 57.81 40.06 -2.36
N HIS A 948 58.62 40.73 -1.56
CA HIS A 948 59.97 41.10 -1.93
C HIS A 948 60.69 39.83 -2.42
N VAL A 949 60.76 39.66 -3.74
CA VAL A 949 61.70 38.73 -4.35
C VAL A 949 63.05 39.41 -4.17
N GLU A 950 63.98 38.68 -3.54
CA GLU A 950 65.37 39.07 -3.26
C GLU A 950 65.64 39.91 -2.00
N GLY A 951 65.17 39.40 -0.86
CA GLY A 951 65.74 39.74 0.45
C GLY A 951 67.15 39.17 0.69
N GLY A 952 68.11 39.42 -0.22
CA GLY A 952 69.46 38.85 -0.09
C GLY A 952 70.58 39.44 -0.94
N LEU A 953 70.35 40.48 -1.75
CA LEU A 953 71.42 41.18 -2.48
C LEU A 953 71.78 42.47 -1.74
N THR A 954 72.46 42.35 -0.61
CA THR A 954 73.12 43.50 0.05
C THR A 954 74.62 43.41 -0.21
N LEU A 955 75.11 44.26 -1.10
CA LEU A 955 76.55 44.45 -1.28
C LEU A 955 77.07 45.17 -0.03
N LYS A 956 77.93 44.51 0.75
CA LYS A 956 78.56 45.15 1.91
C LYS A 956 79.50 46.25 1.41
N PRO A 957 79.36 47.51 1.86
CA PRO A 957 80.24 48.57 1.41
C PRO A 957 81.66 48.30 1.87
N ILE A 958 82.62 48.44 0.96
CA ILE A 958 84.05 48.32 1.27
C ILE A 958 84.53 49.68 1.74
N VAL A 959 85.10 49.74 2.94
CA VAL A 959 85.68 50.98 3.48
C VAL A 959 87.16 51.03 3.11
N HIS A 960 87.56 52.08 2.42
CA HIS A 960 88.95 52.42 2.12
C HIS A 960 89.34 53.63 2.95
N GLU A 961 90.42 53.54 3.71
CA GLU A 961 90.95 54.66 4.50
C GLU A 961 92.16 55.27 3.78
N ILE A 962 92.17 56.60 3.63
CA ILE A 962 93.38 57.31 3.19
C ILE A 962 94.25 57.53 4.44
N ARG A 963 95.47 56.95 4.45
CA ARG A 963 96.41 57.02 5.58
C ARG A 963 97.73 57.67 5.15
N ILE A 964 98.41 58.30 6.12
CA ILE A 964 99.76 58.86 5.94
C ILE A 964 100.75 58.07 6.78
N GLN A 965 101.69 57.37 6.15
CA GLN A 965 102.80 56.69 6.83
C GLN A 965 104.11 57.13 6.16
N ASN A 966 105.13 57.48 6.95
CA ASN A 966 106.42 57.99 6.45
C ASN A 966 106.28 59.16 5.46
N GLN A 967 105.35 60.08 5.71
CA GLN A 967 105.06 61.25 4.86
C GLN A 967 104.52 60.91 3.45
N VAL A 968 104.11 59.66 3.21
CA VAL A 968 103.44 59.24 1.96
C VAL A 968 101.96 58.98 2.22
N ILE A 969 101.09 59.58 1.39
CA ILE A 969 99.64 59.33 1.35
C ILE A 969 99.39 58.05 0.56
N PHE A 970 98.76 57.04 1.16
CA PHE A 970 98.31 55.84 0.45
C PHE A 970 96.94 55.36 0.95
N LEU A 971 96.30 54.50 0.16
CA LEU A 971 94.97 53.94 0.43
C LEU A 971 95.10 52.54 1.05
N ASP A 972 94.41 52.29 2.16
CA ASP A 972 94.37 51.01 2.85
C ASP A 972 92.91 50.57 3.06
N PRO A 973 92.42 49.46 2.47
CA PRO A 973 93.05 48.56 1.48
C PRO A 973 93.23 49.18 0.08
N PRO A 974 94.02 48.57 -0.84
CA PRO A 974 94.21 49.08 -2.21
C PRO A 974 92.97 48.91 -3.09
N ILE A 975 92.86 49.70 -4.17
CA ILE A 975 91.69 49.71 -5.08
C ILE A 975 91.51 48.36 -5.79
N GLU A 976 92.60 47.65 -6.06
CA GLU A 976 92.59 46.31 -6.67
C GLU A 976 91.86 45.26 -5.80
N TYR A 977 91.88 45.43 -4.48
CA TYR A 977 91.16 44.56 -3.56
C TYR A 977 89.63 44.67 -3.74
N ALA A 978 89.13 45.88 -4.00
CA ALA A 978 87.72 46.10 -4.31
C ALA A 978 87.31 45.41 -5.62
N ARG A 979 88.12 45.56 -6.68
CA ARG A 979 87.92 44.91 -7.98
C ARG A 979 87.86 43.38 -7.85
N GLN A 980 88.82 42.78 -7.16
CA GLN A 980 88.87 41.33 -6.94
C GLN A 980 87.62 40.85 -6.18
N THR A 981 87.24 41.57 -5.12
CA THR A 981 86.11 41.18 -4.28
C THR A 981 84.78 41.26 -5.05
N TRP A 982 84.58 42.29 -5.86
CA TRP A 982 83.37 42.43 -6.69
C TRP A 982 83.26 41.33 -7.76
N ILE A 983 84.36 40.98 -8.43
CA ILE A 983 84.39 39.87 -9.41
C ILE A 983 84.14 38.52 -8.74
N GLN A 984 84.76 38.26 -7.58
CA GLN A 984 84.53 37.01 -6.83
C GLN A 984 83.07 36.88 -6.37
N GLN A 985 82.45 37.97 -5.93
CA GLN A 985 81.03 37.99 -5.60
C GLN A 985 80.16 37.65 -6.80
N LEU A 986 80.39 38.30 -7.96
CA LEU A 986 79.67 38.02 -9.21
C LEU A 986 79.79 36.53 -9.63
N HIS A 987 81.00 35.97 -9.59
CA HIS A 987 81.23 34.55 -9.90
C HIS A 987 80.55 33.59 -8.92
N SER A 988 80.50 33.93 -7.63
CA SER A 988 79.78 33.13 -6.63
C SER A 988 78.28 33.03 -6.98
N TRP A 989 77.68 34.15 -7.39
CA TRP A 989 76.27 34.23 -7.80
C TRP A 989 75.99 33.46 -9.10
N LEU A 990 76.83 33.60 -10.13
CA LEU A 990 76.70 32.81 -11.36
C LEU A 990 76.86 31.31 -11.10
N GLY A 991 77.76 30.96 -10.17
CA GLY A 991 78.04 29.58 -9.78
C GLY A 991 76.91 28.88 -9.03
N VAL A 992 75.88 29.59 -8.55
CA VAL A 992 74.71 28.98 -7.89
C VAL A 992 73.89 28.15 -8.88
N VAL A 993 73.67 28.65 -10.10
CA VAL A 993 72.88 27.98 -11.13
C VAL A 993 73.73 27.03 -11.97
N CYS A 994 74.95 27.45 -12.35
CA CYS A 994 75.80 26.68 -13.27
C CYS A 994 76.29 25.34 -12.68
N ARG A 995 76.32 25.20 -11.33
CA ARG A 995 76.77 23.98 -10.64
C ARG A 995 75.66 22.95 -10.37
N LEU A 996 74.41 23.25 -10.76
CA LEU A 996 73.28 22.34 -10.59
C LEU A 996 73.42 21.11 -11.52
N ARG A 997 72.94 19.94 -11.06
CA ARG A 997 72.95 18.70 -11.85
C ARG A 997 71.76 18.63 -12.81
N ARG A 998 72.01 18.14 -14.02
CA ARG A 998 71.00 17.94 -15.07
C ARG A 998 70.09 16.74 -14.78
N ILE A 999 68.86 16.76 -15.28
CA ILE A 999 67.87 15.69 -15.09
C ILE A 999 68.16 14.51 -16.02
N GLN A 1000 67.87 13.28 -15.59
CA GLN A 1000 68.18 12.05 -16.33
C GLN A 1000 66.97 11.12 -16.42
N SER A 1001 66.78 10.46 -17.57
CA SER A 1001 65.70 9.48 -17.79
C SER A 1001 66.02 8.07 -17.25
N SER A 1002 67.30 7.67 -17.24
CA SER A 1002 67.73 6.27 -17.09
C SER A 1002 68.65 6.00 -15.88
N ARG A 1003 68.30 6.53 -14.69
CA ARG A 1003 69.10 6.33 -13.47
C ARG A 1003 69.28 4.84 -13.09
N TYR A 1004 68.28 4.01 -13.36
CA TYR A 1004 68.32 2.57 -13.08
C TYR A 1004 69.20 1.76 -14.07
N GLU A 1005 69.38 2.25 -15.30
CA GLU A 1005 70.18 1.55 -16.34
C GLU A 1005 71.67 1.90 -16.24
N ILE A 1006 71.99 3.14 -15.86
CA ILE A 1006 73.37 3.62 -15.69
C ILE A 1006 74.12 2.84 -14.59
N GLY A 1007 73.40 2.31 -13.58
CA GLY A 1007 73.99 1.46 -12.53
C GLY A 1007 74.48 0.09 -13.04
N LEU A 1008 73.99 -0.38 -14.19
CA LEU A 1008 74.34 -1.67 -14.80
C LEU A 1008 75.29 -1.54 -16.01
N GLN A 1009 75.37 -0.38 -16.66
CA GLN A 1009 76.24 -0.14 -17.82
C GLN A 1009 77.37 0.84 -17.49
N MET A 1010 78.37 0.34 -16.78
CA MET A 1010 79.61 1.06 -16.48
C MET A 1010 80.62 0.96 -17.65
N GLN A 1011 80.22 1.21 -18.89
CA GLN A 1011 81.12 1.39 -20.05
C GLN A 1011 80.31 1.69 -21.31
N GLY A 1012 80.35 2.94 -21.78
CA GLY A 1012 79.99 3.28 -23.15
C GLY A 1012 78.70 4.07 -23.38
N ALA A 1013 78.54 5.21 -22.72
CA ALA A 1013 77.67 6.28 -23.24
C ALA A 1013 78.40 7.62 -23.09
N ALA A 1014 78.34 8.43 -24.15
CA ALA A 1014 79.08 9.69 -24.34
C ALA A 1014 78.93 10.65 -23.15
N ILE A 1015 79.92 11.53 -22.99
CA ILE A 1015 79.98 12.60 -21.99
C ILE A 1015 78.73 13.48 -22.11
N SER A 1016 77.65 13.08 -21.44
CA SER A 1016 76.46 13.90 -21.26
C SER A 1016 76.83 14.99 -20.28
N GLU A 1017 76.61 16.26 -20.65
CA GLU A 1017 76.81 17.40 -19.75
C GLU A 1017 76.07 17.15 -18.44
N THR A 1018 76.81 16.91 -17.36
CA THR A 1018 76.24 16.55 -16.06
C THR A 1018 75.75 17.77 -15.28
N THR A 1019 76.16 18.97 -15.69
CA THR A 1019 75.88 20.26 -15.05
C THR A 1019 75.39 21.29 -16.06
N TYR A 1020 74.59 22.26 -15.60
CA TYR A 1020 74.08 23.38 -16.39
C TYR A 1020 75.14 24.45 -16.73
N THR A 1021 76.41 24.07 -16.90
CA THR A 1021 77.51 24.98 -17.25
C THR A 1021 77.38 25.52 -18.68
N SER A 1022 76.72 24.78 -19.56
CA SER A 1022 76.43 25.20 -20.94
C SER A 1022 75.51 26.42 -21.02
N LEU A 1023 74.75 26.75 -19.97
CA LEU A 1023 73.92 27.96 -19.91
C LEU A 1023 74.71 29.25 -20.18
N LEU A 1024 75.99 29.31 -19.79
CA LEU A 1024 76.85 30.48 -20.03
C LEU A 1024 77.17 30.70 -21.52
N THR A 1025 77.02 29.67 -22.36
CA THR A 1025 77.23 29.76 -23.81
C THR A 1025 75.98 30.17 -24.59
N HIS A 1026 74.82 30.19 -23.93
CA HIS A 1026 73.53 30.53 -24.54
C HIS A 1026 73.13 32.00 -24.39
N PHE A 1027 73.98 32.84 -23.78
CA PHE A 1027 73.78 34.29 -23.74
C PHE A 1027 74.08 34.91 -25.11
N THR A 1028 73.08 35.55 -25.73
CA THR A 1028 73.22 36.22 -27.02
C THR A 1028 73.44 37.74 -26.91
N ASP A 1029 73.30 38.29 -25.70
CA ASP A 1029 73.24 39.73 -25.44
C ASP A 1029 74.38 40.17 -24.49
N ASP A 1030 74.82 41.43 -24.56
CA ASP A 1030 75.87 42.11 -23.73
C ASP A 1030 75.60 42.11 -22.20
N THR A 1031 74.60 41.36 -21.75
CA THR A 1031 74.19 41.16 -20.35
C THR A 1031 75.32 40.67 -19.45
N LEU A 1032 76.20 39.78 -19.93
CA LEU A 1032 77.38 39.34 -19.17
C LEU A 1032 78.48 40.40 -19.13
N GLU A 1033 78.62 41.24 -20.16
CA GLU A 1033 79.66 42.28 -20.23
C GLU A 1033 79.33 43.48 -19.32
N ARG A 1034 78.04 43.81 -19.18
CA ARG A 1034 77.55 44.98 -18.43
C ARG A 1034 78.01 45.02 -16.96
N PRO A 1035 77.92 43.93 -16.14
CA PRO A 1035 78.50 43.89 -14.80
C PRO A 1035 79.98 44.25 -14.74
N PHE A 1036 80.78 43.70 -15.66
CA PHE A 1036 82.22 43.94 -15.69
C PHE A 1036 82.53 45.40 -16.09
N ILE A 1037 81.79 45.97 -17.06
CA ILE A 1037 81.92 47.38 -17.44
C ILE A 1037 81.60 48.30 -16.26
N LEU A 1038 80.54 48.01 -15.48
CA LEU A 1038 80.18 48.80 -14.31
C LEU A 1038 81.26 48.74 -13.21
N ILE A 1039 81.81 47.55 -12.95
CA ILE A 1039 82.94 47.36 -12.03
C ILE A 1039 84.12 48.25 -12.47
N GLU A 1040 84.53 48.17 -13.74
CA GLU A 1040 85.66 48.97 -14.25
C GLU A 1040 85.40 50.48 -14.16
N ASN A 1041 84.18 50.93 -14.48
CA ASN A 1041 83.80 52.33 -14.37
C ASN A 1041 83.89 52.85 -12.93
N LYS A 1042 83.43 52.08 -11.94
CA LYS A 1042 83.52 52.45 -10.52
C LYS A 1042 84.97 52.43 -10.01
N VAL A 1043 85.77 51.44 -10.42
CA VAL A 1043 87.21 51.42 -10.13
C VAL A 1043 87.89 52.68 -10.70
N GLN A 1044 87.54 53.08 -11.92
CA GLN A 1044 88.11 54.28 -12.55
C GLN A 1044 87.70 55.56 -11.81
N GLN A 1045 86.43 55.70 -11.42
CA GLN A 1045 85.96 56.84 -10.61
C GLN A 1045 86.68 56.94 -9.25
N LEU A 1046 86.88 55.81 -8.57
CA LEU A 1046 87.64 55.75 -7.32
C LEU A 1046 89.11 56.12 -7.56
N LYS A 1047 89.72 55.61 -8.63
CA LYS A 1047 91.10 55.94 -9.00
C LYS A 1047 91.28 57.43 -9.28
N ASP A 1048 90.35 58.05 -10.00
CA ASP A 1048 90.38 59.48 -10.29
C ASP A 1048 90.19 60.34 -9.03
N TYR A 1049 89.36 59.89 -8.09
CA TYR A 1049 89.17 60.58 -6.81
C TYR A 1049 90.39 60.43 -5.89
N VAL A 1050 90.93 59.22 -5.74
CA VAL A 1050 92.15 58.97 -4.96
C VAL A 1050 93.36 59.68 -5.58
N ALA A 1051 93.43 59.79 -6.90
CA ALA A 1051 94.47 60.57 -7.59
C ALA A 1051 94.47 62.05 -7.19
N LYS A 1052 93.30 62.67 -6.97
CA LYS A 1052 93.21 64.04 -6.44
C LYS A 1052 93.82 64.15 -5.04
N TRP A 1053 93.63 63.14 -4.20
CA TRP A 1053 94.25 63.09 -2.86
C TRP A 1053 95.76 62.82 -2.92
N LEU A 1054 96.20 61.95 -3.83
CA LEU A 1054 97.61 61.69 -4.09
C LEU A 1054 98.34 62.91 -4.67
N GLN A 1055 97.69 63.78 -5.43
CA GLN A 1055 98.30 65.04 -5.89
C GLN A 1055 98.78 65.92 -4.72
N PHE A 1056 98.11 65.85 -3.56
CA PHE A 1056 98.57 66.56 -2.35
C PHE A 1056 99.86 66.00 -1.77
N GLN A 1057 100.31 64.80 -2.16
CA GLN A 1057 101.64 64.29 -1.80
C GLN A 1057 102.75 65.27 -2.20
N SER A 1058 102.59 65.94 -3.35
CA SER A 1058 103.54 66.96 -3.81
C SER A 1058 103.79 68.09 -2.81
N LEU A 1059 102.88 68.38 -1.87
CA LEU A 1059 103.07 69.39 -0.82
C LEU A 1059 104.16 69.01 0.20
N TRP A 1060 104.40 67.71 0.38
CA TRP A 1060 105.48 67.19 1.23
C TRP A 1060 106.80 67.05 0.45
N ASP A 1061 106.72 66.79 -0.85
CA ASP A 1061 107.89 66.57 -1.72
C ASP A 1061 108.47 67.86 -2.31
N LEU A 1062 107.74 68.98 -2.29
CA LEU A 1062 108.23 70.28 -2.78
C LEU A 1062 109.30 70.85 -1.83
N GLU A 1063 110.50 71.11 -2.36
CA GLU A 1063 111.50 71.91 -1.64
C GLU A 1063 111.24 73.40 -1.87
N ALA A 1064 111.14 74.16 -0.77
CA ALA A 1064 110.86 75.60 -0.78
C ALA A 1064 111.81 76.40 -1.69
N GLU A 1065 113.09 76.04 -1.73
CA GLU A 1065 114.09 76.71 -2.56
C GLU A 1065 113.84 76.55 -4.07
N SER A 1066 113.33 75.40 -4.52
CA SER A 1066 113.04 75.16 -5.94
C SER A 1066 111.88 76.03 -6.44
N VAL A 1067 110.86 76.22 -5.61
CA VAL A 1067 109.68 77.05 -5.89
C VAL A 1067 110.10 78.53 -5.92
N PHE A 1068 110.92 78.95 -4.95
CA PHE A 1068 111.43 80.32 -4.89
C PHE A 1068 112.34 80.66 -6.08
N ASN A 1069 113.19 79.73 -6.53
CA ASN A 1069 114.05 79.93 -7.70
C ASN A 1069 113.26 80.09 -9.00
N ARG A 1070 112.12 79.39 -9.13
CA ARG A 1070 111.27 79.46 -10.32
C ARG A 1070 110.38 80.69 -10.37
N LEU A 1071 110.00 81.23 -9.20
CA LEU A 1071 109.22 82.46 -9.08
C LEU A 1071 110.06 83.73 -9.31
N GLY A 1072 111.39 83.64 -9.16
CA GLY A 1072 112.33 84.74 -9.44
C GLY A 1072 111.95 86.06 -8.73
N ASP A 1073 112.31 87.18 -9.34
CA ASP A 1073 112.00 88.54 -8.82
C ASP A 1073 110.70 89.13 -9.37
N SER A 1074 109.92 88.36 -10.15
CA SER A 1074 108.67 88.83 -10.77
C SER A 1074 107.51 88.80 -9.77
N LEU A 1075 107.18 89.96 -9.21
CA LEU A 1075 106.10 90.15 -8.23
C LEU A 1075 104.72 89.65 -8.68
N ALA A 1076 104.41 89.69 -9.99
CA ALA A 1076 103.13 89.25 -10.52
C ALA A 1076 102.92 87.73 -10.37
N LEU A 1077 103.97 86.93 -10.57
CA LEU A 1077 103.90 85.48 -10.45
C LEU A 1077 103.70 85.04 -9.00
N TRP A 1078 104.31 85.75 -8.04
CA TRP A 1078 104.09 85.52 -6.61
C TRP A 1078 102.64 85.81 -6.19
N GLN A 1079 102.05 86.89 -6.70
CA GLN A 1079 100.65 87.21 -6.42
C GLN A 1079 99.68 86.18 -7.05
N GLN A 1080 99.99 85.73 -8.27
CA GLN A 1080 99.22 84.65 -8.91
C GLN A 1080 99.28 83.37 -8.08
N LEU A 1081 100.46 82.97 -7.62
CA LEU A 1081 100.65 81.79 -6.78
C LEU A 1081 99.87 81.87 -5.45
N LEU A 1082 99.86 83.04 -4.78
CA LEU A 1082 99.02 83.24 -3.58
C LEU A 1082 97.52 83.11 -3.88
N THR A 1083 97.09 83.52 -5.07
CA THR A 1083 95.68 83.41 -5.49
C THR A 1083 95.31 81.97 -5.82
N GLU A 1084 96.22 81.23 -6.47
CA GLU A 1084 96.07 79.78 -6.74
C GLU A 1084 96.07 78.96 -5.45
N ILE A 1085 96.93 79.30 -4.48
CA ILE A 1085 96.95 78.68 -3.16
C ILE A 1085 95.62 78.85 -2.44
N LYS A 1086 95.02 80.06 -2.52
CA LYS A 1086 93.69 80.34 -1.94
C LYS A 1086 92.58 79.54 -2.64
N LYS A 1087 92.64 79.35 -3.96
CA LYS A 1087 91.68 78.50 -4.70
C LYS A 1087 91.80 77.04 -4.30
N ALA A 1088 93.01 76.49 -4.20
CA ALA A 1088 93.24 75.11 -3.76
C ALA A 1088 92.84 74.86 -2.29
N ARG A 1089 92.80 75.91 -1.44
CA ARG A 1089 92.22 75.80 -0.08
C ARG A 1089 90.73 75.47 -0.08
N SER A 1090 89.97 76.03 -1.02
CA SER A 1090 88.52 75.83 -1.07
C SER A 1090 88.08 74.40 -1.38
N THR A 1091 88.96 73.55 -1.93
CA THR A 1091 88.60 72.16 -2.29
C THR A 1091 88.63 71.18 -1.12
N PHE A 1092 89.21 71.54 0.03
CA PHE A 1092 89.32 70.65 1.21
C PHE A 1092 88.67 71.21 2.49
N ASP A 1093 88.28 72.47 2.51
CA ASP A 1093 87.64 73.14 3.66
C ASP A 1093 86.12 72.86 3.65
N THR A 1094 85.77 71.57 3.65
CA THR A 1094 84.39 71.06 3.77
C THR A 1094 84.27 70.27 5.07
N SER A 1095 83.08 70.29 5.69
CA SER A 1095 82.80 69.65 6.98
C SER A 1095 82.66 68.11 6.92
N GLU A 1096 82.83 67.51 5.74
CA GLU A 1096 82.64 66.08 5.52
C GLU A 1096 83.94 65.30 5.78
N THR A 1097 83.88 64.26 6.61
CA THR A 1097 85.02 63.40 6.99
C THR A 1097 85.12 62.12 6.15
N GLN A 1098 84.05 61.75 5.44
CA GLN A 1098 83.96 60.56 4.61
C GLN A 1098 83.19 60.87 3.32
N LYS A 1099 83.53 60.17 2.23
CA LYS A 1099 82.78 60.23 0.97
C LYS A 1099 82.37 58.83 0.51
N SER A 1100 81.07 58.63 0.33
CA SER A 1100 80.51 57.40 -0.23
C SER A 1100 80.48 57.43 -1.76
N PHE A 1101 80.89 56.33 -2.36
CA PHE A 1101 80.69 55.94 -3.77
C PHE A 1101 79.77 54.71 -3.82
N GLY A 1102 78.74 54.73 -2.97
CA GLY A 1102 77.78 53.66 -2.77
C GLY A 1102 78.33 52.37 -2.20
N VAL A 1103 78.88 51.51 -3.05
CA VAL A 1103 79.44 50.20 -2.66
C VAL A 1103 80.85 50.32 -2.06
N CYS A 1104 81.42 51.53 -2.09
CA CYS A 1104 82.70 51.86 -1.51
C CYS A 1104 82.59 53.16 -0.70
N VAL A 1105 83.21 53.22 0.47
CA VAL A 1105 83.30 54.45 1.28
C VAL A 1105 84.78 54.80 1.44
N ILE A 1106 85.15 56.03 1.09
CA ILE A 1106 86.50 56.55 1.32
C ILE A 1106 86.49 57.45 2.55
N ASP A 1107 87.20 57.04 3.60
CA ASP A 1107 87.44 57.84 4.80
C ASP A 1107 88.76 58.62 4.64
N TYR A 1108 88.72 59.93 4.85
CA TYR A 1108 89.88 60.82 4.72
C TYR A 1108 90.06 61.76 5.92
N GLU A 1109 89.37 61.53 7.05
CA GLU A 1109 89.38 62.38 8.25
C GLU A 1109 90.79 62.67 8.76
N GLN A 1110 91.62 61.63 8.88
CA GLN A 1110 92.98 61.76 9.40
C GLN A 1110 93.92 62.53 8.47
N VAL A 1111 93.72 62.42 7.16
CA VAL A 1111 94.56 63.08 6.15
C VAL A 1111 94.19 64.55 6.02
N GLN A 1112 92.90 64.89 6.06
CA GLN A 1112 92.41 66.26 5.94
C GLN A 1112 93.05 67.19 6.98
N SER A 1113 93.08 66.77 8.25
CA SER A 1113 93.69 67.56 9.34
C SER A 1113 95.20 67.82 9.13
N ARG A 1114 95.94 66.82 8.63
CA ARG A 1114 97.39 66.91 8.41
C ARG A 1114 97.76 67.70 7.16
N VAL A 1115 96.98 67.58 6.07
CA VAL A 1115 97.15 68.41 4.85
C VAL A 1115 96.94 69.88 5.19
N ASN A 1116 95.86 70.21 5.92
CA ASN A 1116 95.53 71.59 6.31
C ASN A 1116 96.67 72.25 7.10
N ALA A 1117 97.22 71.53 8.09
CA ALA A 1117 98.33 72.03 8.91
C ALA A 1117 99.60 72.31 8.09
N LYS A 1118 99.92 71.46 7.11
CA LYS A 1118 101.10 71.64 6.24
C LYS A 1118 100.89 72.80 5.25
N TYR A 1119 99.68 72.96 4.75
CA TYR A 1119 99.32 74.06 3.86
C TYR A 1119 99.42 75.43 4.54
N ASP A 1120 98.95 75.52 5.79
CA ASP A 1120 99.08 76.73 6.61
C ASP A 1120 100.54 77.08 6.95
N ALA A 1121 101.45 76.09 6.97
CA ALA A 1121 102.88 76.34 7.13
C ALA A 1121 103.49 76.96 5.86
N TRP A 1122 103.18 76.41 4.68
CA TRP A 1122 103.64 76.93 3.38
C TRP A 1122 103.12 78.33 3.08
N GLN A 1123 101.85 78.58 3.36
CA GLN A 1123 101.24 79.90 3.16
C GLN A 1123 101.98 80.98 3.98
N ARG A 1124 102.39 80.67 5.22
CA ARG A 1124 103.15 81.59 6.06
C ARG A 1124 104.55 81.88 5.49
N ASP A 1125 105.26 80.87 5.01
CA ASP A 1125 106.64 81.02 4.50
C ASP A 1125 106.68 81.82 3.17
N ILE A 1126 105.75 81.54 2.25
CA ILE A 1126 105.63 82.26 0.96
C ILE A 1126 105.29 83.74 1.19
N LEU A 1127 104.37 84.04 2.12
CA LEU A 1127 104.01 85.43 2.46
C LEU A 1127 105.21 86.20 3.05
N SER A 1128 106.01 85.57 3.90
CA SER A 1128 107.19 86.20 4.51
C SER A 1128 108.21 86.63 3.45
N ARG A 1129 108.54 85.74 2.51
CA ARG A 1129 109.53 86.04 1.45
C ARG A 1129 109.02 86.99 0.38
N PHE A 1130 107.73 86.92 0.02
CA PHE A 1130 107.11 87.92 -0.85
C PHE A 1130 107.23 89.34 -0.24
N GLY A 1131 107.02 89.46 1.07
CA GLY A 1131 107.22 90.72 1.79
C GLY A 1131 108.65 91.27 1.67
N VAL A 1132 109.67 90.42 1.78
CA VAL A 1132 111.09 90.83 1.64
C VAL A 1132 111.42 91.27 0.21
N LYS A 1133 110.94 90.54 -0.81
CA LYS A 1133 111.22 90.85 -2.22
C LYS A 1133 110.50 92.12 -2.70
N LEU A 1134 109.25 92.34 -2.29
CA LEU A 1134 108.53 93.60 -2.52
C LEU A 1134 109.31 94.78 -1.91
N GLY A 1135 109.83 94.60 -0.69
CA GLY A 1135 110.64 95.60 -0.01
C GLY A 1135 111.93 95.96 -0.75
N ASN A 1136 112.61 94.98 -1.35
CA ASN A 1136 113.83 95.22 -2.14
C ASN A 1136 113.52 95.88 -3.50
N ALA A 1137 112.49 95.44 -4.21
CA ALA A 1137 112.07 96.07 -5.47
C ALA A 1137 111.67 97.54 -5.28
N MET A 1138 111.03 97.87 -4.15
CA MET A 1138 110.76 99.27 -3.78
C MET A 1138 112.03 100.08 -3.56
N LYS A 1139 113.08 99.51 -2.94
CA LYS A 1139 114.37 100.18 -2.73
C LYS A 1139 115.15 100.38 -4.03
N ASP A 1140 115.16 99.39 -4.91
CA ASP A 1140 115.85 99.47 -6.21
C ASP A 1140 115.15 100.46 -7.15
N MET A 1141 113.81 100.52 -7.13
CA MET A 1141 113.06 101.56 -7.86
C MET A 1141 113.41 102.96 -7.32
N HIS A 1142 113.52 103.12 -6.00
CA HIS A 1142 113.96 104.38 -5.41
C HIS A 1142 115.40 104.73 -5.83
N ALA A 1143 116.32 103.76 -5.84
CA ALA A 1143 117.72 103.96 -6.24
C ALA A 1143 117.87 104.27 -7.75
N ALA A 1144 117.08 103.63 -8.62
CA ALA A 1144 117.06 103.90 -10.06
C ALA A 1144 116.54 105.30 -10.37
N ILE A 1145 115.52 105.78 -9.64
CA ILE A 1145 115.05 107.16 -9.75
C ILE A 1145 116.14 108.14 -9.28
N LEU A 1146 116.86 107.81 -8.20
CA LEU A 1146 117.97 108.62 -7.69
C LEU A 1146 119.17 108.66 -8.67
N LYS A 1147 119.46 107.54 -9.33
CA LYS A 1147 120.51 107.45 -10.35
C LYS A 1147 120.12 108.16 -11.65
N ALA A 1148 118.89 108.00 -12.13
CA ALA A 1148 118.37 108.77 -13.27
C ALA A 1148 118.39 110.28 -12.98
N ARG A 1149 118.12 110.67 -11.73
CA ARG A 1149 118.29 112.05 -11.27
C ARG A 1149 119.77 112.49 -11.29
N ASN A 1150 120.70 111.70 -10.75
CA ASN A 1150 122.13 112.05 -10.74
C ASN A 1150 122.78 112.04 -12.15
N ASP A 1151 122.35 111.15 -13.05
CA ASP A 1151 122.80 111.10 -14.44
C ASP A 1151 122.29 112.30 -15.26
N LEU A 1152 121.10 112.85 -14.91
CA LEU A 1152 120.62 114.13 -15.42
C LEU A 1152 121.40 115.33 -14.85
N GLU A 1153 121.83 115.27 -13.59
CA GLU A 1153 122.60 116.34 -12.94
C GLU A 1153 124.06 116.40 -13.45
N HIS A 1154 124.70 115.26 -13.76
CA HIS A 1154 126.08 115.19 -14.27
C HIS A 1154 126.26 115.50 -15.78
N GLN A 1155 125.19 115.61 -16.56
CA GLN A 1155 125.26 116.17 -17.92
C GLN A 1155 125.35 117.71 -17.93
N SER A 1156 125.51 118.35 -16.75
CA SER A 1156 125.67 119.80 -16.62
C SER A 1156 127.03 120.21 -16.02
N ILE A 1157 127.89 120.84 -16.84
CA ILE A 1157 129.16 121.58 -16.52
C ILE A 1157 130.48 120.80 -16.76
N GLU A 1158 130.84 120.54 -18.04
CA GLU A 1158 132.11 120.97 -18.68
C GLU A 1158 132.13 120.56 -20.18
N GLY A 1159 131.93 121.53 -21.07
CA GLY A 1159 131.96 121.39 -22.53
C GLY A 1159 130.56 121.40 -23.19
N LEU A 1160 130.07 122.48 -23.80
CA LEU A 1160 130.75 123.61 -24.44
C LEU A 1160 129.91 124.90 -24.37
N VAL A 1161 130.60 126.05 -24.34
CA VAL A 1161 130.25 127.19 -25.20
C VAL A 1161 131.35 127.18 -26.29
N GLY A 1162 131.13 127.04 -27.61
CA GLY A 1162 129.93 127.18 -28.44
C GLY A 1162 129.01 125.95 -28.50
N ALA A 1163 127.74 125.93 -28.06
CA ALA A 1163 126.70 126.96 -27.81
C ALA A 1163 125.68 127.13 -28.94
N PRO A 1164 124.44 127.55 -28.64
CA PRO A 1164 123.75 127.59 -27.35
C PRO A 1164 122.79 126.41 -27.21
N ARG A 1165 122.60 125.95 -25.97
CA ARG A 1165 121.51 125.07 -25.58
C ARG A 1165 120.17 125.59 -26.14
N ARG A 1166 119.62 124.86 -27.12
CA ARG A 1166 118.21 124.47 -27.14
C ARG A 1166 118.20 122.95 -26.97
N PHE A 1167 118.28 122.53 -25.70
CA PHE A 1167 117.45 121.43 -25.28
C PHE A 1167 115.98 121.85 -25.48
#